data_AF-A0AAD5DQM4-F1
#
_entry.id   AF-A0AAD5DQM4-F1
#
_cell.length_a   1.000
_cell.length_b   1.000
_cell.length_c   1.000
_cell.angle_alpha   90.00
_cell.angle_beta   90.00
_cell.angle_gamma   90.00
#
_symmetry.space_group_name_H-M   'P 1'
#
loop_
_entity.id
_entity.type
_entity.pdbx_description
1 polymer ?
#
loop_
_entity_poly.entity_id
_entity_poly.type
_entity_poly.pdbx_seq_one_letter_code
_entity_poly.pdbx_strand_id
1 'polypeptide(L)'
;MQGPCVCHCACSHIAALAGDTQVGDGGSLPSLARQLPKIVVVGGQSSGKSSVLEAVVGRDFLPRGTGIVTRRPLELQLETAADPNAREYGEFGHLPGQKFYDFEELRKEIEAETMRHTQKRGTIVSPVPITLRIVSPHLPGLSMVDMPGLTKVPIDGQPKSIVQELENMAREYVKHENVIILAVTPANADLATSDALRLAREVDPSGERTIGVLTKIDIMDPGTNCRDVLEGQTYQLRNGWIGMSMQDARRRELDFFQKSKDYGLLKNIGTGYLSTELSERLISSVRRQLPNISGFVNKSIMDLKKELEAMGGPAATSRGEMIHLVLTLCRKFETAFAKLIDGGKGGGELILTVFEKRLPDSIEKQPFKKILEVAYVKRVIEEADGIQPHLVAPEAGYRRLLEEALGYLKDPTEKSVEEVGGQGHWTGLVVVAAKCLCCCAAWWTTSPTATTCARCGATPTLRREIVTAAYRALEKFKEETRKMVSIMVEMERNYITAEYFRTIQMGKMPDGKVMYTLDGRPVTEEPEGSPEEKHYKRIINQVSGYVREVCQQMTQTVPKAIVHCMVLQAKDKLLEEMQASVAGDQEVALKRLLGEDEAVMKRREALTHKLDMLSRAQAELTSVDRSGSLASAWQPAAAFSSAQAAPADNPFYAVPEGHQQSDLSDSACNIGLSRRKDLTLRQDVRLTVGGQQRTLANLFKGQRAVLFGVPDCGKVCSEQHVPGFLQRWDELRRLGVNKILCVAVGDVAAADAWAQKVGIADGSKIQVVSDPNGAFTRFLGMDQGAPDAPGARSLRYAAVVDDGVLLKVCVDKSPAEAQRSSAASVVDVLKAMH
;
A
#
# COMPACT_ATOMS: atom_id res chain seq x y z
N MET A 1 -11.12 12.58 -40.23
CA MET A 1 -11.55 12.16 -38.88
C MET A 1 -10.32 11.94 -38.02
N GLN A 2 -9.87 12.97 -37.32
CA GLN A 2 -8.76 12.88 -36.36
C GLN A 2 -9.21 13.65 -35.11
N GLY A 3 -9.33 12.94 -33.99
CA GLY A 3 -9.73 13.53 -32.71
C GLY A 3 -8.65 14.45 -32.14
N PRO A 4 -9.02 15.32 -31.17
CA PRO A 4 -8.09 16.27 -30.55
C PRO A 4 -6.92 15.53 -29.89
N CYS A 5 -5.76 16.21 -29.77
CA CYS A 5 -4.56 15.71 -29.09
C CYS A 5 -4.87 15.26 -27.65
N VAL A 6 -5.22 13.98 -27.49
CA VAL A 6 -5.74 13.37 -26.25
C VAL A 6 -4.77 13.55 -25.08
N CYS A 7 -3.45 13.57 -25.32
CA CYS A 7 -2.45 13.62 -24.26
C CYS A 7 -2.40 14.95 -23.50
N HIS A 8 -2.58 16.09 -24.17
CA HIS A 8 -2.52 17.42 -23.51
C HIS A 8 -3.84 17.73 -22.82
N CYS A 9 -4.96 17.40 -23.46
CA CYS A 9 -6.30 17.54 -22.89
C CYS A 9 -6.50 16.63 -21.66
N ALA A 10 -5.93 15.42 -21.67
CA ALA A 10 -5.90 14.53 -20.50
C ALA A 10 -5.03 15.11 -19.37
N CYS A 11 -3.85 15.67 -19.65
CA CYS A 11 -3.03 16.29 -18.61
C CYS A 11 -3.70 17.52 -17.97
N SER A 12 -4.37 18.35 -18.77
CA SER A 12 -5.15 19.51 -18.31
C SER A 12 -6.41 19.10 -17.54
N HIS A 13 -7.12 18.07 -18.00
CA HIS A 13 -8.23 17.45 -17.25
C HIS A 13 -7.74 16.83 -15.96
N ILE A 14 -6.61 16.11 -15.96
CA ILE A 14 -6.00 15.53 -14.76
C ILE A 14 -5.60 16.62 -13.74
N ALA A 15 -5.10 17.77 -14.19
CA ALA A 15 -4.82 18.91 -13.33
C ALA A 15 -6.10 19.57 -12.77
N ALA A 16 -7.15 19.67 -13.57
CA ALA A 16 -8.45 20.17 -13.14
C ALA A 16 -9.18 19.18 -12.18
N LEU A 17 -9.05 17.88 -12.44
CA LEU A 17 -9.58 16.76 -11.64
C LEU A 17 -8.80 16.58 -10.33
N ALA A 18 -7.52 16.94 -10.29
CA ALA A 18 -6.70 16.90 -9.08
C ALA A 18 -7.05 17.98 -8.04
N GLY A 19 -7.93 18.94 -8.37
CA GLY A 19 -8.61 19.79 -7.40
C GLY A 19 -7.68 20.45 -6.38
N ASP A 20 -6.87 21.41 -6.81
CA ASP A 20 -6.29 22.41 -5.90
C ASP A 20 -7.40 23.38 -5.45
N THR A 21 -8.41 22.88 -4.72
CA THR A 21 -9.14 23.74 -3.79
C THR A 21 -8.23 23.96 -2.60
N GLN A 22 -7.81 25.22 -2.43
CA GLN A 22 -7.22 25.71 -1.20
C GLN A 22 -8.03 25.23 0.01
N VAL A 23 -7.57 24.18 0.66
CA VAL A 23 -7.94 23.84 2.04
C VAL A 23 -6.64 23.60 2.77
N GLY A 24 -6.51 24.31 3.89
CA GLY A 24 -5.28 24.56 4.58
C GLY A 24 -4.53 23.31 5.04
N ASP A 25 -3.23 23.56 5.15
CA ASP A 25 -2.31 23.10 6.17
C ASP A 25 -1.53 21.78 5.96
N GLY A 26 -0.22 21.93 6.19
CA GLY A 26 0.82 20.92 6.42
C GLY A 26 0.68 19.52 5.84
N GLY A 27 1.09 19.30 4.59
CA GLY A 27 1.22 17.95 4.05
C GLY A 27 1.97 17.88 2.72
N SER A 28 3.23 17.47 2.78
CA SER A 28 4.23 17.42 1.71
C SER A 28 3.92 16.44 0.57
N LEU A 29 3.08 16.82 -0.39
CA LEU A 29 3.03 16.18 -1.72
C LEU A 29 3.13 17.27 -2.80
N PRO A 30 4.09 17.21 -3.74
CA PRO A 30 4.10 18.13 -4.86
C PRO A 30 2.80 17.94 -5.65
N SER A 31 2.03 19.01 -5.85
CA SER A 31 0.78 18.93 -6.61
C SER A 31 1.08 18.39 -8.02
N LEU A 32 0.18 17.55 -8.54
CA LEU A 32 0.27 16.95 -9.88
C LEU A 32 0.47 18.03 -10.96
N ALA A 33 -0.08 19.22 -10.73
CA ALA A 33 0.09 20.42 -11.55
C ALA A 33 1.54 20.90 -11.70
N ARG A 34 2.44 20.60 -10.74
CA ARG A 34 3.88 20.92 -10.81
C ARG A 34 4.69 19.90 -11.62
N GLN A 35 4.16 18.71 -11.84
CA GLN A 35 4.83 17.66 -12.62
C GLN A 35 4.54 17.75 -14.12
N LEU A 36 3.52 18.52 -14.52
CA LEU A 36 3.18 18.74 -15.91
C LEU A 36 4.12 19.76 -16.56
N PRO A 37 4.62 19.49 -17.77
CA PRO A 37 5.47 20.45 -18.46
C PRO A 37 4.67 21.67 -18.90
N LYS A 38 5.23 22.85 -18.65
CA LYS A 38 4.65 24.15 -19.02
C LYS A 38 5.67 24.94 -19.83
N ILE A 39 5.20 25.76 -20.76
CA ILE A 39 6.05 26.72 -21.49
C ILE A 39 5.96 28.06 -20.75
N VAL A 40 7.08 28.61 -20.30
CA VAL A 40 7.12 29.90 -19.61
C VAL A 40 7.82 30.91 -20.50
N VAL A 41 7.14 32.01 -20.81
CA VAL A 41 7.66 33.08 -21.68
C VAL A 41 8.35 34.13 -20.82
N VAL A 42 9.66 34.33 -21.05
CA VAL A 42 10.48 35.30 -20.31
C VAL A 42 11.15 36.26 -21.28
N GLY A 43 11.23 37.54 -20.89
CA GLY A 43 11.77 38.60 -21.73
C GLY A 43 11.70 39.96 -21.07
N GLY A 44 12.60 40.86 -21.48
CA GLY A 44 12.58 42.25 -21.05
C GLY A 44 11.28 42.98 -21.40
N GLN A 45 11.02 44.12 -20.79
CA GLN A 45 9.91 44.98 -21.18
C GLN A 45 10.01 45.35 -22.68
N SER A 46 8.89 45.29 -23.42
CA SER A 46 8.86 45.56 -24.87
C SER A 46 9.67 44.59 -25.75
N SER A 47 10.06 43.41 -25.23
CA SER A 47 10.72 42.37 -26.04
C SER A 47 9.78 41.63 -27.00
N GLY A 48 8.46 41.86 -26.92
CA GLY A 48 7.47 41.21 -27.78
C GLY A 48 6.85 39.93 -27.23
N LYS A 49 6.93 39.66 -25.91
CA LYS A 49 6.31 38.47 -25.27
C LYS A 49 4.82 38.31 -25.57
N SER A 50 4.04 39.35 -25.31
CA SER A 50 2.59 39.35 -25.56
C SER A 50 2.29 39.17 -27.05
N SER A 51 3.12 39.75 -27.92
CA SER A 51 3.02 39.57 -29.37
C SER A 51 3.32 38.13 -29.81
N VAL A 52 4.26 37.44 -29.16
CA VAL A 52 4.53 36.01 -29.43
C VAL A 52 3.29 35.17 -29.11
N LEU A 53 2.62 35.44 -27.97
CA LEU A 53 1.41 34.74 -27.57
C LEU A 53 0.22 35.04 -28.50
N GLU A 54 0.02 36.30 -28.83
CA GLU A 54 -1.02 36.73 -29.78
C GLU A 54 -0.78 36.14 -31.18
N ALA A 55 0.48 35.98 -31.61
CA ALA A 55 0.82 35.36 -32.88
C ALA A 55 0.51 33.86 -32.92
N VAL A 56 0.75 33.14 -31.80
CA VAL A 56 0.38 31.72 -31.65
C VAL A 56 -1.15 31.56 -31.68
N VAL A 57 -1.88 32.43 -30.98
CA VAL A 57 -3.37 32.41 -30.93
C VAL A 57 -4.00 32.99 -32.22
N GLY A 58 -3.30 33.84 -32.95
CA GLY A 58 -3.80 34.52 -34.15
C GLY A 58 -4.85 35.61 -33.89
N ARG A 59 -4.99 36.08 -32.65
CA ARG A 59 -5.94 37.13 -32.23
C ARG A 59 -5.27 38.05 -31.22
N ASP A 60 -5.68 39.31 -31.23
CA ASP A 60 -5.30 40.28 -30.20
C ASP A 60 -6.25 40.16 -29.01
N PHE A 61 -5.71 39.89 -27.82
CA PHE A 61 -6.49 39.72 -26.59
C PHE A 61 -5.71 40.11 -25.34
N LEU A 62 -4.41 40.40 -25.48
CA LEU A 62 -3.60 40.86 -24.37
C LEU A 62 -3.67 42.39 -24.30
N PRO A 63 -3.58 42.96 -23.08
CA PRO A 63 -3.50 44.39 -22.91
C PRO A 63 -2.29 44.96 -23.66
N ARG A 64 -2.42 46.20 -24.18
CA ARG A 64 -1.33 46.97 -24.80
C ARG A 64 -1.30 48.35 -24.16
N GLY A 65 -0.10 48.80 -23.77
CA GLY A 65 0.07 50.10 -23.11
C GLY A 65 1.54 50.44 -22.86
N THR A 66 1.78 51.64 -22.37
CA THR A 66 3.11 52.09 -21.91
C THR A 66 3.33 51.63 -20.46
N GLY A 67 4.55 51.22 -20.11
CA GLY A 67 4.87 50.68 -18.78
C GLY A 67 4.76 49.15 -18.69
N ILE A 68 4.60 48.61 -17.46
CA ILE A 68 4.43 47.17 -17.22
C ILE A 68 2.99 46.79 -17.58
N VAL A 69 2.86 46.16 -18.74
CA VAL A 69 1.58 45.74 -19.33
C VAL A 69 1.06 44.49 -18.62
N THR A 70 1.83 43.40 -18.60
CA THR A 70 1.53 42.18 -17.85
C THR A 70 2.00 42.35 -16.39
N ARG A 71 1.07 42.56 -15.45
CA ARG A 71 1.38 42.76 -14.00
C ARG A 71 1.18 41.52 -13.13
N ARG A 72 0.55 40.48 -13.69
CA ARG A 72 0.29 39.17 -13.08
C ARG A 72 0.66 38.10 -14.10
N PRO A 73 1.20 36.95 -13.69
CA PRO A 73 1.39 35.82 -14.60
C PRO A 73 0.04 35.41 -15.23
N LEU A 74 0.02 35.18 -16.54
CA LEU A 74 -1.17 34.70 -17.24
C LEU A 74 -0.95 33.25 -17.67
N GLU A 75 -1.65 32.31 -17.04
CA GLU A 75 -1.64 30.90 -17.43
C GLU A 75 -2.69 30.67 -18.53
N LEU A 76 -2.20 30.55 -19.76
CA LEU A 76 -3.01 30.36 -20.97
C LEU A 76 -3.07 28.87 -21.34
N GLN A 77 -4.27 28.33 -21.40
CA GLN A 77 -4.55 26.97 -21.86
C GLN A 77 -5.29 27.02 -23.19
N LEU A 78 -4.63 26.58 -24.26
CA LEU A 78 -5.21 26.45 -25.58
C LEU A 78 -5.72 25.01 -25.76
N GLU A 79 -7.00 24.86 -26.07
CA GLU A 79 -7.65 23.58 -26.32
C GLU A 79 -8.20 23.52 -27.74
N THR A 80 -7.95 22.40 -28.41
CA THR A 80 -8.54 22.13 -29.73
C THR A 80 -9.98 21.66 -29.54
N ALA A 81 -10.94 22.38 -30.12
CA ALA A 81 -12.35 22.00 -30.07
C ALA A 81 -12.59 20.65 -30.77
N ALA A 82 -13.45 19.80 -30.21
CA ALA A 82 -13.78 18.49 -30.80
C ALA A 82 -14.62 18.61 -32.09
N ASP A 83 -15.43 19.67 -32.20
CA ASP A 83 -16.20 20.00 -33.39
C ASP A 83 -15.43 21.01 -34.25
N PRO A 84 -15.11 20.69 -35.53
CA PRO A 84 -14.43 21.59 -36.46
C PRO A 84 -15.16 22.92 -36.72
N ASN A 85 -16.47 22.98 -36.49
CA ASN A 85 -17.30 24.17 -36.69
C ASN A 85 -17.64 24.90 -35.38
N ALA A 86 -17.07 24.49 -34.24
CA ALA A 86 -17.30 25.15 -32.97
C ALA A 86 -16.82 26.60 -33.00
N ARG A 87 -17.66 27.51 -32.49
CA ARG A 87 -17.28 28.92 -32.31
C ARG A 87 -16.22 29.03 -31.22
N GLU A 88 -15.16 29.78 -31.51
CA GLU A 88 -14.09 30.05 -30.56
C GLU A 88 -14.61 30.79 -29.33
N TYR A 89 -14.17 30.38 -28.14
CA TYR A 89 -14.51 31.07 -26.89
C TYR A 89 -13.38 30.97 -25.87
N GLY A 90 -13.33 31.95 -24.96
CA GLY A 90 -12.50 31.94 -23.77
C GLY A 90 -13.31 31.75 -22.49
N GLU A 91 -12.70 31.20 -21.46
CA GLU A 91 -13.26 31.01 -20.13
C GLU A 91 -12.19 31.27 -19.07
N PHE A 92 -12.53 32.06 -18.05
CA PHE A 92 -11.62 32.37 -16.95
C PHE A 92 -11.82 31.45 -15.76
N GLY A 93 -10.73 31.09 -15.09
CA GLY A 93 -10.79 30.26 -13.88
C GLY A 93 -11.57 30.89 -12.71
N HIS A 94 -11.63 32.22 -12.63
CA HIS A 94 -12.41 32.93 -11.60
C HIS A 94 -13.89 33.11 -11.93
N LEU A 95 -14.32 32.77 -13.16
CA LEU A 95 -15.70 32.83 -13.64
C LEU A 95 -16.10 31.49 -14.31
N PRO A 96 -16.19 30.40 -13.54
CA PRO A 96 -16.48 29.08 -14.09
C PRO A 96 -17.88 29.06 -14.76
N GLY A 97 -17.94 28.58 -16.00
CA GLY A 97 -19.17 28.47 -16.80
C GLY A 97 -19.52 29.69 -17.66
N GLN A 98 -18.83 30.83 -17.51
CA GLN A 98 -19.04 32.01 -18.35
C GLN A 98 -18.13 31.96 -19.59
N LYS A 99 -18.75 31.91 -20.78
CA LYS A 99 -18.04 31.85 -22.07
C LYS A 99 -17.98 33.23 -22.71
N PHE A 100 -16.77 33.67 -23.04
CA PHE A 100 -16.50 34.91 -23.75
C PHE A 100 -16.22 34.61 -25.22
N TYR A 101 -17.02 35.18 -26.12
CA TYR A 101 -16.88 34.96 -27.57
C TYR A 101 -16.15 36.11 -28.28
N ASP A 102 -16.01 37.25 -27.61
CA ASP A 102 -15.27 38.41 -28.10
C ASP A 102 -13.93 38.52 -27.37
N PHE A 103 -12.85 38.60 -28.14
CA PHE A 103 -11.49 38.71 -27.61
C PHE A 103 -11.20 40.10 -27.02
N GLU A 104 -11.97 41.11 -27.42
CA GLU A 104 -11.89 42.45 -26.81
C GLU A 104 -12.48 42.46 -25.39
N GLU A 105 -13.51 41.64 -25.15
CA GLU A 105 -14.05 41.43 -23.79
C GLU A 105 -13.07 40.65 -22.91
N LEU A 106 -12.41 39.62 -23.47
CA LEU A 106 -11.34 38.90 -22.77
C LEU A 106 -10.23 39.86 -22.32
N ARG A 107 -9.80 40.76 -23.22
CA ARG A 107 -8.78 41.76 -22.91
C ARG A 107 -9.20 42.67 -21.75
N LYS A 108 -10.42 43.23 -21.81
CA LYS A 108 -10.96 44.09 -20.75
C LYS A 108 -11.08 43.36 -19.43
N GLU A 109 -11.46 42.09 -19.44
CA GLU A 109 -11.57 41.28 -18.22
C GLU A 109 -10.19 40.99 -17.60
N ILE A 110 -9.16 40.72 -18.41
CA ILE A 110 -7.77 40.58 -17.91
C ILE A 110 -7.32 41.85 -17.20
N GLU A 111 -7.58 43.02 -17.80
CA GLU A 111 -7.25 44.32 -17.19
C GLU A 111 -8.05 44.54 -15.90
N ALA A 112 -9.36 44.26 -15.92
CA ALA A 112 -10.24 44.42 -14.77
C ALA A 112 -9.85 43.52 -13.59
N GLU A 113 -9.60 42.22 -13.83
CA GLU A 113 -9.20 41.26 -12.79
C GLU A 113 -7.78 41.55 -12.26
N THR A 114 -6.89 42.05 -13.11
CA THR A 114 -5.58 42.55 -12.68
C THR A 114 -5.73 43.74 -11.72
N MET A 115 -6.56 44.73 -12.09
CA MET A 115 -6.83 45.92 -11.27
C MET A 115 -7.52 45.55 -9.95
N ARG A 116 -8.50 44.66 -9.99
CA ARG A 116 -9.23 44.18 -8.81
C ARG A 116 -8.32 43.57 -7.76
N HIS A 117 -7.32 42.78 -8.19
CA HIS A 117 -6.41 42.10 -7.27
C HIS A 117 -5.31 43.04 -6.76
N THR A 118 -4.75 43.88 -7.64
CA THR A 118 -3.68 44.82 -7.29
C THR A 118 -4.17 45.94 -6.36
N GLN A 119 -5.37 46.49 -6.59
CA GLN A 119 -5.98 47.49 -5.71
C GLN A 119 -6.29 46.95 -4.32
N LYS A 120 -6.75 45.70 -4.21
CA LYS A 120 -7.04 45.06 -2.91
C LYS A 120 -5.79 44.85 -2.05
N ARG A 121 -4.63 44.59 -2.66
CA ARG A 121 -3.36 44.33 -1.96
C ARG A 121 -2.46 45.56 -1.84
N GLY A 122 -2.77 46.65 -2.56
CA GLY A 122 -1.90 47.83 -2.63
C GLY A 122 -0.56 47.59 -3.33
N THR A 123 -0.43 46.51 -4.11
CA THR A 123 0.80 46.15 -4.84
C THR A 123 0.66 46.39 -6.34
N ILE A 124 1.76 46.75 -7.00
CA ILE A 124 1.78 47.02 -8.45
C ILE A 124 1.78 45.71 -9.26
N VAL A 125 2.44 44.67 -8.74
CA VAL A 125 2.50 43.32 -9.32
C VAL A 125 2.05 42.27 -8.29
N SER A 126 1.64 41.09 -8.76
CA SER A 126 1.27 39.97 -7.89
C SER A 126 1.70 38.63 -8.50
N PRO A 127 2.25 37.69 -7.70
CA PRO A 127 2.61 36.36 -8.17
C PRO A 127 1.40 35.45 -8.39
N VAL A 128 0.19 35.86 -8.01
CA VAL A 128 -1.03 35.06 -8.18
C VAL A 128 -1.45 35.09 -9.65
N PRO A 129 -1.46 33.93 -10.35
CA PRO A 129 -1.74 33.90 -11.77
C PRO A 129 -3.22 34.19 -12.10
N ILE A 130 -3.48 34.54 -13.36
CA ILE A 130 -4.82 34.52 -13.97
C ILE A 130 -4.86 33.29 -14.88
N THR A 131 -5.84 32.41 -14.69
CA THR A 131 -6.02 31.22 -15.54
C THR A 131 -7.05 31.53 -16.63
N LEU A 132 -6.65 31.40 -17.89
CA LEU A 132 -7.50 31.62 -19.06
C LEU A 132 -7.44 30.39 -19.97
N ARG A 133 -8.60 29.82 -20.25
CA ARG A 133 -8.76 28.72 -21.21
C ARG A 133 -9.37 29.26 -22.50
N ILE A 134 -8.74 29.01 -23.64
CA ILE A 134 -9.25 29.36 -24.98
C ILE A 134 -9.49 28.06 -25.75
N VAL A 135 -10.72 27.87 -26.22
CA VAL A 135 -11.13 26.72 -27.00
C VAL A 135 -11.35 27.15 -28.45
N SER A 136 -10.61 26.56 -29.39
CA SER A 136 -10.72 26.85 -30.83
C SER A 136 -10.45 25.59 -31.67
N PRO A 137 -11.14 25.40 -32.81
CA PRO A 137 -10.85 24.30 -33.73
C PRO A 137 -9.53 24.48 -34.51
N HIS A 138 -8.97 25.70 -34.52
CA HIS A 138 -7.79 26.07 -35.32
C HIS A 138 -6.49 26.18 -34.51
N LEU A 139 -6.59 26.09 -33.18
CA LEU A 139 -5.44 26.23 -32.28
C LEU A 139 -4.88 24.86 -31.86
N PRO A 140 -3.55 24.72 -31.80
CA PRO A 140 -2.92 23.55 -31.22
C PRO A 140 -3.15 23.52 -29.70
N GLY A 141 -3.28 22.31 -29.15
CA GLY A 141 -3.35 22.09 -27.71
C GLY A 141 -2.02 22.45 -27.03
N LEU A 142 -1.95 23.61 -26.40
CA LEU A 142 -0.73 24.18 -25.81
C LEU A 142 -1.04 24.83 -24.47
N SER A 143 -0.09 24.77 -23.53
CA SER A 143 -0.17 25.48 -22.25
C SER A 143 1.03 26.38 -22.08
N MET A 144 0.79 27.68 -21.94
CA MET A 144 1.83 28.71 -21.88
C MET A 144 1.57 29.67 -20.72
N VAL A 145 2.65 30.19 -20.13
CA VAL A 145 2.59 31.19 -19.07
C VAL A 145 3.25 32.47 -19.55
N ASP A 146 2.50 33.57 -19.63
CA ASP A 146 3.07 34.91 -19.86
C ASP A 146 3.60 35.46 -18.55
N MET A 147 4.89 35.78 -18.48
CA MET A 147 5.47 36.43 -17.32
C MET A 147 5.55 37.95 -17.50
N PRO A 148 5.37 38.71 -16.41
CA PRO A 148 5.68 40.13 -16.38
C PRO A 148 7.07 40.44 -16.97
N GLY A 149 7.15 41.52 -17.75
CA GLY A 149 8.40 41.89 -18.40
C GLY A 149 9.46 42.36 -17.40
N LEU A 150 10.69 41.88 -17.53
CA LEU A 150 11.81 42.30 -16.69
C LEU A 150 12.16 43.77 -16.99
N THR A 151 12.31 44.57 -15.94
CA THR A 151 12.66 46.00 -16.01
C THR A 151 13.98 46.25 -15.29
N LYS A 152 14.90 47.02 -15.87
CA LYS A 152 16.21 47.33 -15.26
C LYS A 152 16.18 48.51 -14.28
N VAL A 153 15.26 49.46 -14.49
CA VAL A 153 15.15 50.70 -13.72
C VAL A 153 13.68 50.93 -13.34
N PRO A 154 13.36 51.21 -12.07
CA PRO A 154 12.00 51.56 -11.66
C PRO A 154 11.61 52.94 -12.22
N ILE A 155 10.37 53.06 -12.69
CA ILE A 155 9.79 54.34 -13.13
C ILE A 155 9.22 55.09 -11.91
N ASP A 156 9.12 56.42 -11.98
CA ASP A 156 8.53 57.25 -10.93
C ASP A 156 7.15 56.73 -10.50
N GLY A 157 6.99 56.48 -9.20
CA GLY A 157 5.78 55.87 -8.60
C GLY A 157 5.87 54.37 -8.33
N GLN A 158 6.93 53.67 -8.75
CA GLN A 158 7.17 52.26 -8.43
C GLN A 158 8.16 52.10 -7.25
N PRO A 159 8.00 51.07 -6.40
CA PRO A 159 8.96 50.81 -5.34
C PRO A 159 10.29 50.34 -5.92
N LYS A 160 11.41 50.68 -5.27
CA LYS A 160 12.75 50.24 -5.69
C LYS A 160 12.92 48.71 -5.69
N SER A 161 12.07 47.99 -4.97
CA SER A 161 12.04 46.52 -4.91
C SER A 161 11.41 45.85 -6.15
N ILE A 162 10.72 46.60 -7.02
CA ILE A 162 9.94 46.02 -8.14
C ILE A 162 10.80 45.15 -9.06
N VAL A 163 12.04 45.57 -9.31
CA VAL A 163 12.99 44.82 -10.16
C VAL A 163 13.27 43.45 -9.57
N GLN A 164 13.55 43.39 -8.26
CA GLN A 164 13.81 42.14 -7.55
C GLN A 164 12.55 41.28 -7.44
N GLU A 165 11.38 41.88 -7.24
CA GLU A 165 10.10 41.16 -7.20
C GLU A 165 9.77 40.48 -8.54
N LEU A 166 9.98 41.18 -9.66
CA LEU A 166 9.80 40.65 -11.01
C LEU A 166 10.79 39.52 -11.32
N GLU A 167 12.06 39.70 -10.97
CA GLU A 167 13.08 38.66 -11.14
C GLU A 167 12.80 37.42 -10.27
N ASN A 168 12.42 37.61 -9.00
CA ASN A 168 12.08 36.51 -8.10
C ASN A 168 10.85 35.74 -8.59
N MET A 169 9.82 36.45 -9.07
CA MET A 169 8.62 35.84 -9.63
C MET A 169 8.97 35.03 -10.89
N ALA A 170 9.74 35.59 -11.82
CA ALA A 170 10.19 34.87 -13.01
C ALA A 170 11.03 33.63 -12.62
N ARG A 171 11.97 33.79 -11.69
CA ARG A 171 12.85 32.73 -11.19
C ARG A 171 12.07 31.58 -10.56
N GLU A 172 11.02 31.86 -9.78
CA GLU A 172 10.17 30.82 -9.17
C GLU A 172 9.52 29.92 -10.23
N TYR A 173 9.02 30.50 -11.32
CA TYR A 173 8.43 29.75 -12.42
C TYR A 173 9.48 28.97 -13.23
N VAL A 174 10.63 29.56 -13.57
CA VAL A 174 11.63 28.90 -14.43
C VAL A 174 12.56 27.92 -13.70
N LYS A 175 12.61 27.95 -12.36
CA LYS A 175 13.44 27.06 -11.54
C LYS A 175 13.05 25.59 -11.69
N HIS A 176 11.79 25.29 -12.01
CA HIS A 176 11.30 23.93 -12.14
C HIS A 176 11.88 23.22 -13.38
N GLU A 177 12.38 22.00 -13.20
CA GLU A 177 13.04 21.22 -14.28
C GLU A 177 12.09 20.85 -15.43
N ASN A 178 10.79 20.72 -15.15
CA ASN A 178 9.76 20.38 -16.14
C ASN A 178 9.30 21.57 -17.00
N VAL A 179 9.87 22.77 -16.80
CA VAL A 179 9.48 23.97 -17.54
C VAL A 179 10.37 24.18 -18.75
N ILE A 180 9.75 24.42 -19.90
CA ILE A 180 10.38 24.88 -21.13
C ILE A 180 10.44 26.42 -21.07
N ILE A 181 11.65 26.98 -21.15
CA ILE A 181 11.88 28.42 -21.07
C ILE A 181 11.89 29.00 -22.48
N LEU A 182 10.95 29.90 -22.79
CA LEU A 182 10.93 30.65 -24.03
C LEU A 182 11.59 32.02 -23.81
N ALA A 183 12.85 32.15 -24.22
CA ALA A 183 13.66 33.36 -24.02
C ALA A 183 13.46 34.33 -25.20
N VAL A 184 12.57 35.31 -25.01
CA VAL A 184 12.19 36.28 -26.04
C VAL A 184 13.12 37.51 -25.99
N THR A 185 13.91 37.69 -27.05
CA THR A 185 14.85 38.80 -27.21
C THR A 185 14.58 39.55 -28.52
N PRO A 186 14.54 40.89 -28.52
CA PRO A 186 14.37 41.65 -29.76
C PRO A 186 15.67 41.67 -30.57
N ALA A 187 15.57 41.56 -31.89
CA ALA A 187 16.72 41.44 -32.80
C ALA A 187 17.50 42.74 -32.99
N ASN A 188 16.88 43.89 -32.68
CA ASN A 188 17.53 45.20 -32.70
C ASN A 188 18.34 45.51 -31.43
N ALA A 189 18.38 44.61 -30.45
CA ALA A 189 19.17 44.76 -29.23
C ALA A 189 20.29 43.73 -29.19
N ASP A 190 21.41 44.09 -28.55
CA ASP A 190 22.53 43.17 -28.36
C ASP A 190 22.14 42.01 -27.43
N LEU A 191 22.39 40.79 -27.93
CA LEU A 191 22.08 39.54 -27.26
C LEU A 191 22.76 39.42 -25.89
N ALA A 192 23.97 39.98 -25.77
CA ALA A 192 24.74 39.98 -24.51
C ALA A 192 24.03 40.72 -23.37
N THR A 193 23.09 41.62 -23.70
CA THR A 193 22.35 42.43 -22.72
C THR A 193 20.96 41.88 -22.37
N SER A 194 20.61 40.70 -22.91
CA SER A 194 19.29 40.09 -22.75
C SER A 194 19.08 39.53 -21.34
N ASP A 195 18.13 40.12 -20.62
CA ASP A 195 17.72 39.64 -19.29
C ASP A 195 17.10 38.25 -19.33
N ALA A 196 16.47 37.89 -20.45
CA ALA A 196 15.84 36.58 -20.67
C ALA A 196 16.90 35.47 -20.66
N LEU A 197 18.00 35.69 -21.41
CA LEU A 197 19.11 34.74 -21.49
C LEU A 197 19.90 34.67 -20.19
N ARG A 198 20.08 35.80 -19.50
CA ARG A 198 20.72 35.82 -18.18
C ARG A 198 19.96 34.94 -17.19
N LEU A 199 18.64 35.14 -17.08
CA LEU A 199 17.81 34.34 -16.17
C LEU A 199 17.78 32.87 -16.59
N ALA A 200 17.66 32.57 -17.90
CA ALA A 200 17.68 31.21 -18.40
C ALA A 200 19.00 30.50 -18.08
N ARG A 201 20.15 31.15 -18.28
CA ARG A 201 21.48 30.56 -18.01
C ARG A 201 21.73 30.27 -16.52
N GLU A 202 21.14 31.06 -15.62
CA GLU A 202 21.22 30.81 -14.17
C GLU A 202 20.53 29.49 -13.77
N VAL A 203 19.43 29.13 -14.45
CA VAL A 203 18.60 27.95 -14.12
C VAL A 203 18.76 26.77 -15.08
N ASP A 204 19.34 27.01 -16.25
CA ASP A 204 19.61 26.05 -17.33
C ASP A 204 20.96 26.36 -18.01
N PRO A 205 22.09 26.06 -17.35
CA PRO A 205 23.42 26.35 -17.91
C PRO A 205 23.74 25.58 -19.19
N SER A 206 23.14 24.40 -19.39
CA SER A 206 23.32 23.55 -20.58
C SER A 206 22.42 23.95 -21.75
N GLY A 207 21.42 24.81 -21.52
CA GLY A 207 20.46 25.25 -22.53
C GLY A 207 19.56 24.12 -23.04
N GLU A 208 19.34 23.07 -22.24
CA GLU A 208 18.60 21.86 -22.64
C GLU A 208 17.09 22.09 -22.74
N ARG A 209 16.56 23.04 -21.95
CA ARG A 209 15.12 23.34 -21.87
C ARG A 209 14.80 24.80 -22.23
N THR A 210 15.78 25.52 -22.77
CA THR A 210 15.66 26.90 -23.22
C THR A 210 15.55 26.97 -24.74
N ILE A 211 14.57 27.73 -25.25
CA ILE A 211 14.36 28.04 -26.66
C ILE A 211 14.53 29.55 -26.85
N GLY A 212 15.40 29.96 -27.76
CA GLY A 212 15.60 31.38 -28.07
C GLY A 212 14.61 31.86 -29.13
N VAL A 213 13.93 32.97 -28.87
CA VAL A 213 13.04 33.61 -29.86
C VAL A 213 13.54 35.02 -30.15
N LEU A 214 13.82 35.29 -31.43
CA LEU A 214 14.16 36.61 -31.93
C LEU A 214 12.93 37.29 -32.52
N THR A 215 12.59 38.44 -31.97
CA THR A 215 11.45 39.26 -32.42
C THR A 215 11.95 40.56 -33.05
N LYS A 216 11.09 41.37 -33.68
CA LYS A 216 11.46 42.66 -34.30
C LYS A 216 12.55 42.57 -35.39
N ILE A 217 12.65 41.43 -36.08
CA ILE A 217 13.61 41.24 -37.18
C ILE A 217 13.34 42.23 -38.33
N ASP A 218 12.10 42.70 -38.46
CA ASP A 218 11.66 43.67 -39.45
C ASP A 218 12.12 45.11 -39.16
N ILE A 219 12.55 45.43 -37.94
CA ILE A 219 12.94 46.78 -37.49
C ILE A 219 14.42 46.81 -37.07
N MET A 220 15.27 46.04 -37.76
CA MET A 220 16.72 46.14 -37.57
C MET A 220 17.32 47.24 -38.44
N ASP A 221 18.48 47.73 -38.03
CA ASP A 221 19.20 48.76 -38.75
C ASP A 221 19.60 48.28 -40.15
N PRO A 222 19.35 49.07 -41.21
CA PRO A 222 19.69 48.69 -42.58
C PRO A 222 21.17 48.31 -42.72
N GLY A 223 21.44 47.11 -43.22
CA GLY A 223 22.80 46.56 -43.36
C GLY A 223 23.24 45.64 -42.23
N THR A 224 22.45 45.50 -41.17
CA THR A 224 22.64 44.48 -40.13
C THR A 224 21.73 43.28 -40.37
N ASN A 225 22.17 42.09 -39.96
CA ASN A 225 21.35 40.88 -39.97
C ASN A 225 21.57 40.07 -38.69
N CYS A 226 20.64 39.15 -38.42
CA CYS A 226 20.66 38.27 -37.25
C CYS A 226 20.84 36.80 -37.64
N ARG A 227 21.41 36.55 -38.82
CA ARG A 227 21.56 35.19 -39.37
C ARG A 227 22.47 34.33 -38.50
N ASP A 228 23.58 34.89 -38.05
CA ASP A 228 24.56 34.19 -37.20
C ASP A 228 23.96 33.76 -35.86
N VAL A 229 22.99 34.53 -35.34
CA VAL A 229 22.25 34.19 -34.13
C VAL A 229 21.25 33.07 -34.42
N LEU A 230 20.50 33.16 -35.51
CA LEU A 230 19.53 32.14 -35.93
C LEU A 230 20.19 30.79 -36.26
N GLU A 231 21.39 30.80 -36.82
CA GLU A 231 22.20 29.59 -37.06
C GLU A 231 22.91 29.08 -35.79
N GLY A 232 22.85 29.83 -34.69
CA GLY A 232 23.42 29.46 -33.40
C GLY A 232 24.94 29.64 -33.31
N GLN A 233 25.56 30.41 -34.22
CA GLN A 233 27.00 30.69 -34.22
C GLN A 233 27.39 31.70 -33.14
N THR A 234 26.57 32.72 -32.89
CA THR A 234 26.85 33.75 -31.88
C THR A 234 26.59 33.27 -30.45
N TYR A 235 25.48 32.56 -30.23
CA TYR A 235 25.11 32.00 -28.93
C TYR A 235 24.40 30.66 -29.13
N GLN A 236 25.02 29.59 -28.67
CA GLN A 236 24.53 28.24 -28.93
C GLN A 236 23.51 27.80 -27.86
N LEU A 237 22.28 27.52 -28.29
CA LEU A 237 21.24 26.87 -27.50
C LEU A 237 20.98 25.48 -28.06
N ARG A 238 20.77 24.46 -27.20
CA ARG A 238 20.52 23.09 -27.70
C ARG A 238 19.21 22.96 -28.48
N ASN A 239 18.20 23.76 -28.13
CA ASN A 239 16.94 23.82 -28.88
C ASN A 239 16.93 24.90 -29.97
N GLY A 240 18.08 25.55 -30.23
CA GLY A 240 18.23 26.53 -31.29
C GLY A 240 17.50 27.85 -31.06
N TRP A 241 17.45 28.63 -32.13
CA TRP A 241 16.85 29.97 -32.21
C TRP A 241 15.72 29.99 -33.24
N ILE A 242 14.68 30.76 -32.97
CA ILE A 242 13.54 30.93 -33.89
C ILE A 242 13.30 32.41 -34.14
N GLY A 243 13.28 32.80 -35.41
CA GLY A 243 13.05 34.19 -35.82
C GLY A 243 11.60 34.47 -36.18
N MET A 244 11.06 35.62 -35.76
CA MET A 244 9.71 36.06 -36.10
C MET A 244 9.64 37.56 -36.43
N SER A 245 8.70 37.90 -37.33
CA SER A 245 8.41 39.28 -37.74
C SER A 245 7.11 39.78 -37.09
N MET A 246 7.06 41.06 -36.72
CA MET A 246 5.92 41.64 -35.99
C MET A 246 4.79 42.17 -36.89
N GLN A 247 4.86 42.07 -38.22
CA GLN A 247 3.84 42.62 -39.12
C GLN A 247 2.61 41.71 -39.31
N ASP A 248 1.76 41.60 -38.29
CA ASP A 248 0.34 41.19 -38.19
C ASP A 248 -0.36 40.38 -39.31
N ALA A 249 0.30 39.47 -40.01
CA ALA A 249 -0.35 38.38 -40.74
C ALA A 249 0.68 37.30 -41.06
N ARG A 250 0.35 36.02 -40.79
CA ARG A 250 1.18 34.85 -41.17
C ARG A 250 1.63 34.89 -42.64
N ARG A 251 0.80 35.46 -43.53
CA ARG A 251 1.13 35.65 -44.96
C ARG A 251 2.20 36.72 -45.20
N ARG A 252 2.11 37.86 -44.51
CA ARG A 252 3.09 38.96 -44.61
C ARG A 252 4.44 38.55 -44.02
N GLU A 253 4.39 37.80 -42.92
CA GLU A 253 5.58 37.21 -42.31
C GLU A 253 6.29 36.25 -43.28
N LEU A 254 5.55 35.33 -43.89
CA LEU A 254 6.10 34.39 -44.87
C LEU A 254 6.70 35.13 -46.08
N ASP A 255 5.98 36.11 -46.62
CA ASP A 255 6.45 36.94 -47.75
C ASP A 255 7.73 37.70 -47.40
N PHE A 256 7.84 38.24 -46.18
CA PHE A 256 9.03 38.94 -45.71
C PHE A 256 10.25 38.02 -45.70
N PHE A 257 10.11 36.83 -45.11
CA PHE A 257 11.22 35.89 -45.01
C PHE A 257 11.60 35.26 -46.36
N GLN A 258 10.63 34.98 -47.23
CA GLN A 258 10.89 34.44 -48.57
C GLN A 258 11.58 35.46 -49.49
N LYS A 259 11.22 36.75 -49.40
CA LYS A 259 11.80 37.81 -50.23
C LYS A 259 13.16 38.28 -49.71
N SER A 260 13.50 38.01 -48.46
CA SER A 260 14.74 38.44 -47.84
C SER A 260 15.93 37.59 -48.30
N LYS A 261 17.00 38.24 -48.78
CA LYS A 261 18.23 37.59 -49.25
C LYS A 261 18.93 36.79 -48.15
N ASP A 262 18.88 37.28 -46.91
CA ASP A 262 19.61 36.70 -45.78
C ASP A 262 18.85 35.56 -45.07
N TYR A 263 17.52 35.55 -45.17
CA TYR A 263 16.65 34.67 -44.38
C TYR A 263 15.92 33.58 -45.18
N GLY A 264 15.82 33.70 -46.51
CA GLY A 264 14.99 32.81 -47.34
C GLY A 264 15.41 31.33 -47.34
N LEU A 265 16.64 31.01 -46.94
CA LEU A 265 17.17 29.64 -46.87
C LEU A 265 16.97 28.97 -45.49
N LEU A 266 16.54 29.72 -44.47
CA LEU A 266 16.42 29.24 -43.10
C LEU A 266 15.06 28.58 -42.86
N LYS A 267 15.07 27.46 -42.13
CA LYS A 267 13.86 26.68 -41.80
C LYS A 267 13.27 27.04 -40.43
N ASN A 268 14.08 27.65 -39.56
CA ASN A 268 13.74 27.98 -38.17
C ASN A 268 13.10 29.36 -38.02
N ILE A 269 12.17 29.69 -38.92
CA ILE A 269 11.60 31.03 -39.04
C ILE A 269 10.09 30.98 -39.14
N GLY A 270 9.44 31.95 -38.51
CA GLY A 270 8.02 32.22 -38.61
C GLY A 270 7.21 31.66 -37.46
N THR A 271 6.06 32.28 -37.22
CA THR A 271 5.13 31.93 -36.14
C THR A 271 4.57 30.51 -36.28
N GLY A 272 4.37 30.06 -37.53
CA GLY A 272 3.90 28.70 -37.82
C GLY A 272 4.93 27.63 -37.41
N TYR A 273 6.21 27.86 -37.70
CA TYR A 273 7.29 26.98 -37.27
C TYR A 273 7.39 26.94 -35.75
N LEU A 274 7.34 28.11 -35.09
CA LEU A 274 7.36 28.20 -33.63
C LEU A 274 6.24 27.37 -32.98
N SER A 275 5.00 27.51 -33.48
CA SER A 275 3.84 26.82 -32.89
C SER A 275 3.98 25.29 -33.00
N THR A 276 4.47 24.80 -34.13
CA THR A 276 4.73 23.38 -34.36
C THR A 276 5.87 22.88 -33.48
N GLU A 277 7.01 23.58 -33.46
CA GLU A 277 8.17 23.19 -32.64
C GLU A 277 7.83 23.19 -31.15
N LEU A 278 7.12 24.21 -30.65
CA LEU A 278 6.66 24.25 -29.25
C LEU A 278 5.72 23.08 -28.93
N SER A 279 4.82 22.73 -29.84
CA SER A 279 3.91 21.60 -29.67
C SER A 279 4.66 20.27 -29.61
N GLU A 280 5.59 20.02 -30.55
CA GLU A 280 6.38 18.79 -30.58
C GLU A 280 7.26 18.65 -29.34
N ARG A 281 7.91 19.74 -28.91
CA ARG A 281 8.76 19.76 -27.71
C ARG A 281 7.95 19.56 -26.44
N LEU A 282 6.77 20.17 -26.34
CA LEU A 282 5.87 19.97 -25.22
C LEU A 282 5.41 18.51 -25.16
N ILE A 283 4.97 17.93 -26.28
CA ILE A 283 4.56 16.53 -26.37
C ILE A 283 5.71 15.58 -26.00
N SER A 284 6.92 15.83 -26.49
CA SER A 284 8.10 15.04 -26.15
C SER A 284 8.45 15.11 -24.66
N SER A 285 8.30 16.30 -24.06
CA SER A 285 8.48 16.49 -22.62
C SER A 285 7.40 15.79 -21.79
N VAL A 286 6.14 15.88 -22.21
CA VAL A 286 5.02 15.14 -21.59
C VAL A 286 5.27 13.64 -21.65
N ARG A 287 5.70 13.11 -22.80
CA ARG A 287 6.01 11.67 -22.96
C ARG A 287 7.11 11.20 -22.03
N ARG A 288 8.19 11.99 -21.85
CA ARG A 288 9.27 11.67 -20.90
C ARG A 288 8.81 11.67 -19.44
N GLN A 289 7.88 12.55 -19.08
CA GLN A 289 7.36 12.66 -17.71
C GLN A 289 6.16 11.75 -17.41
N LEU A 290 5.49 11.22 -18.43
CA LEU A 290 4.31 10.35 -18.28
C LEU A 290 4.56 9.14 -17.36
N PRO A 291 5.70 8.42 -17.45
CA PRO A 291 5.99 7.30 -16.54
C PRO A 291 6.10 7.76 -15.08
N ASN A 292 6.73 8.91 -14.82
CA ASN A 292 6.87 9.47 -13.48
C ASN A 292 5.50 9.86 -12.90
N ILE A 293 4.65 10.48 -13.71
CA ILE A 293 3.28 10.87 -13.34
C ILE A 293 2.44 9.61 -13.04
N SER A 294 2.50 8.59 -13.90
CA SER A 294 1.81 7.32 -13.70
C SER A 294 2.27 6.63 -12.40
N GLY A 295 3.58 6.57 -12.16
CA GLY A 295 4.15 6.03 -10.93
C GLY A 295 3.66 6.78 -9.68
N PHE A 296 3.61 8.11 -9.73
CA PHE A 296 3.10 8.95 -8.64
C PHE A 296 1.60 8.72 -8.37
N VAL A 297 0.78 8.65 -9.43
CA VAL A 297 -0.67 8.37 -9.30
C VAL A 297 -0.90 6.98 -8.72
N ASN A 298 -0.19 5.96 -9.23
CA ASN A 298 -0.29 4.58 -8.72
C ASN A 298 0.10 4.49 -7.24
N LYS A 299 1.20 5.13 -6.85
CA LYS A 299 1.64 5.19 -5.45
C LYS A 299 0.61 5.91 -4.57
N SER A 300 0.09 7.04 -5.02
CA SER A 300 -0.94 7.80 -4.30
C SER A 300 -2.23 6.99 -4.13
N ILE A 301 -2.64 6.23 -5.16
CA ILE A 301 -3.77 5.30 -5.08
C ILE A 301 -3.51 4.19 -4.05
N MET A 302 -2.31 3.60 -4.03
CA MET A 302 -1.95 2.57 -3.05
C MET A 302 -1.97 3.12 -1.63
N ASP A 303 -1.39 4.30 -1.40
CA ASP A 303 -1.33 4.95 -0.09
C ASP A 303 -2.76 5.29 0.41
N LEU A 304 -3.61 5.83 -0.45
CA LEU A 304 -5.02 6.13 -0.13
C LEU A 304 -5.83 4.86 0.13
N LYS A 305 -5.66 3.79 -0.67
CA LYS A 305 -6.32 2.50 -0.42
C LYS A 305 -5.91 1.92 0.92
N LYS A 306 -4.63 1.99 1.26
CA LYS A 306 -4.11 1.53 2.56
C LYS A 306 -4.67 2.35 3.72
N GLU A 307 -4.79 3.67 3.56
CA GLU A 307 -5.43 4.54 4.56
C GLU A 307 -6.93 4.22 4.70
N LEU A 308 -7.63 3.97 3.59
CA LEU A 308 -9.04 3.60 3.58
C LEU A 308 -9.28 2.23 4.25
N GLU A 309 -8.47 1.22 3.92
CA GLU A 309 -8.48 -0.09 4.58
C GLU A 309 -8.20 0.03 6.08
N ALA A 310 -7.29 0.93 6.48
CA ALA A 310 -6.98 1.19 7.87
C ALA A 310 -8.14 1.84 8.65
N MET A 311 -9.01 2.62 7.98
CA MET A 311 -10.22 3.18 8.58
C MET A 311 -11.40 2.19 8.63
N GLY A 312 -11.24 0.98 8.10
CA GLY A 312 -12.27 -0.06 8.08
C GLY A 312 -13.18 -0.04 6.85
N GLY A 313 -14.04 -1.06 6.75
CA GLY A 313 -15.01 -1.19 5.66
C GLY A 313 -16.12 -0.12 5.71
N PRO A 314 -16.95 -0.03 4.65
CA PRO A 314 -18.06 0.92 4.60
C PRO A 314 -19.02 0.73 5.77
N ALA A 315 -19.60 1.84 6.24
CA ALA A 315 -20.59 1.84 7.30
C ALA A 315 -21.78 0.96 6.90
N ALA A 316 -22.02 -0.11 7.68
CA ALA A 316 -23.13 -1.02 7.46
C ALA A 316 -24.44 -0.23 7.44
N THR A 317 -25.10 -0.18 6.28
CA THR A 317 -26.28 0.68 6.06
C THR A 317 -27.56 -0.10 6.27
N SER A 318 -27.51 -1.42 6.03
CA SER A 318 -28.63 -2.35 6.23
C SER A 318 -28.56 -3.07 7.58
N ARG A 319 -29.72 -3.41 8.16
CA ARG A 319 -29.82 -4.23 9.37
C ARG A 319 -29.09 -5.57 9.23
N GLY A 320 -29.12 -6.20 8.06
CA GLY A 320 -28.41 -7.45 7.80
C GLY A 320 -26.89 -7.29 7.88
N GLU A 321 -26.36 -6.20 7.32
CA GLU A 321 -24.92 -5.88 7.36
C GLU A 321 -24.46 -5.54 8.77
N MET A 322 -25.29 -4.80 9.53
CA MET A 322 -25.03 -4.44 10.92
C MET A 322 -24.91 -5.70 11.78
N ILE A 323 -25.85 -6.64 11.65
CA ILE A 323 -25.81 -7.91 12.37
C ILE A 323 -24.60 -8.74 11.93
N HIS A 324 -24.32 -8.83 10.63
CA HIS A 324 -23.15 -9.56 10.13
C HIS A 324 -21.83 -9.03 10.69
N LEU A 325 -21.68 -7.69 10.77
CA LEU A 325 -20.51 -7.04 11.35
C LEU A 325 -20.36 -7.36 12.84
N VAL A 326 -21.44 -7.26 13.61
CA VAL A 326 -21.46 -7.61 15.04
C VAL A 326 -21.08 -9.08 15.25
N LEU A 327 -21.70 -10.00 14.51
CA LEU A 327 -21.40 -11.44 14.60
C LEU A 327 -19.92 -11.73 14.26
N THR A 328 -19.38 -11.05 13.24
CA THR A 328 -17.98 -11.19 12.84
C THR A 328 -17.04 -10.72 13.96
N LEU A 329 -17.36 -9.60 14.62
CA LEU A 329 -16.57 -9.09 15.74
C LEU A 329 -16.66 -9.99 16.98
N CYS A 330 -17.85 -10.51 17.31
CA CYS A 330 -18.01 -11.47 18.41
C CYS A 330 -17.21 -12.76 18.17
N ARG A 331 -17.21 -13.32 16.96
CA ARG A 331 -16.38 -14.49 16.60
C ARG A 331 -14.88 -14.21 16.70
N LYS A 332 -14.44 -13.01 16.28
CA LYS A 332 -13.03 -12.59 16.42
C LYS A 332 -12.62 -12.50 17.90
N PHE A 333 -13.50 -11.96 18.75
CA PHE A 333 -13.27 -11.90 20.19
C PHE A 333 -13.16 -13.29 20.80
N GLU A 334 -14.12 -14.17 20.54
CA GLU A 334 -14.13 -15.56 21.01
C GLU A 334 -12.86 -16.31 20.59
N THR A 335 -12.46 -16.22 19.31
CA THR A 335 -11.23 -16.88 18.83
C THR A 335 -9.99 -16.35 19.54
N ALA A 336 -9.92 -15.05 19.80
CA ALA A 336 -8.81 -14.45 20.55
C ALA A 336 -8.84 -14.87 22.03
N PHE A 337 -10.02 -14.94 22.62
CA PHE A 337 -10.25 -15.37 23.99
C PHE A 337 -9.83 -16.83 24.20
N ALA A 338 -10.26 -17.74 23.33
CA ALA A 338 -9.87 -19.14 23.34
C ALA A 338 -8.35 -19.31 23.23
N LYS A 339 -7.69 -18.56 22.34
CA LYS A 339 -6.22 -18.58 22.21
C LYS A 339 -5.48 -18.10 23.46
N LEU A 340 -6.06 -17.17 24.23
CA LEU A 340 -5.47 -16.69 25.48
C LEU A 340 -5.60 -17.73 26.60
N ILE A 341 -6.72 -18.47 26.65
CA ILE A 341 -6.91 -19.56 27.59
C ILE A 341 -5.98 -20.74 27.24
N ASP A 342 -5.90 -21.12 25.97
CA ASP A 342 -5.04 -22.21 25.50
C ASP A 342 -3.54 -21.81 25.54
N GLY A 343 -3.23 -20.51 25.65
CA GLY A 343 -1.87 -19.96 25.65
C GLY A 343 -1.22 -19.89 27.04
N GLY A 344 0.12 -19.88 27.06
CA GLY A 344 0.89 -19.87 28.31
C GLY A 344 0.95 -18.50 29.01
N LYS A 345 1.60 -17.50 28.40
CA LYS A 345 1.95 -16.25 29.11
C LYS A 345 0.74 -15.37 29.40
N GLY A 346 0.37 -15.27 30.68
CA GLY A 346 -0.65 -14.33 31.18
C GLY A 346 -2.10 -14.81 31.05
N GLY A 347 -2.32 -16.07 30.64
CA GLY A 347 -3.63 -16.71 30.57
C GLY A 347 -3.65 -18.05 31.28
N GLY A 348 -3.51 -19.16 30.55
CA GLY A 348 -3.58 -20.52 31.10
C GLY A 348 -2.57 -20.81 32.22
N GLU A 349 -1.37 -20.24 32.18
CA GLU A 349 -0.33 -20.41 33.23
C GLU A 349 -0.79 -19.88 34.59
N LEU A 350 -1.54 -18.79 34.61
CA LEU A 350 -2.02 -18.21 35.85
C LEU A 350 -3.15 -19.06 36.46
N ILE A 351 -4.01 -19.68 35.62
CA ILE A 351 -5.02 -20.65 36.07
C ILE A 351 -4.32 -21.87 36.70
N LEU A 352 -3.29 -22.39 36.04
CA LEU A 352 -2.48 -23.50 36.55
C LEU A 352 -1.83 -23.16 37.90
N THR A 353 -1.33 -21.93 38.06
CA THR A 353 -0.73 -21.46 39.31
C THR A 353 -1.73 -21.47 40.47
N VAL A 354 -3.01 -21.16 40.21
CA VAL A 354 -4.05 -21.24 41.24
C VAL A 354 -4.26 -22.70 41.67
N PHE A 355 -4.30 -23.64 40.72
CA PHE A 355 -4.54 -25.06 41.01
C PHE A 355 -3.36 -25.77 41.67
N GLU A 356 -2.13 -25.53 41.20
CA GLU A 356 -0.95 -26.28 41.68
C GLU A 356 -0.28 -25.68 42.92
N LYS A 357 -0.43 -24.37 43.17
CA LYS A 357 0.22 -23.70 44.30
C LYS A 357 -0.79 -23.19 45.32
N ARG A 358 -1.72 -22.33 44.88
CA ARG A 358 -2.55 -21.57 45.83
C ARG A 358 -3.64 -22.38 46.52
N LEU A 359 -4.27 -23.32 45.81
CA LEU A 359 -5.29 -24.20 46.38
C LEU A 359 -4.68 -25.12 47.46
N PRO A 360 -3.60 -25.87 47.20
CA PRO A 360 -2.90 -26.64 48.23
C PRO A 360 -2.48 -25.78 49.44
N ASP A 361 -1.83 -24.64 49.19
CA ASP A 361 -1.39 -23.72 50.26
C ASP A 361 -2.56 -23.22 51.13
N SER A 362 -3.75 -23.05 50.54
CA SER A 362 -4.94 -22.56 51.24
C SER A 362 -5.61 -23.64 52.07
N ILE A 363 -5.49 -24.91 51.66
CA ILE A 363 -5.93 -26.07 52.43
C ILE A 363 -4.98 -26.31 53.61
N GLU A 364 -3.66 -26.25 53.41
CA GLU A 364 -2.67 -26.45 54.48
C GLU A 364 -2.76 -25.41 55.60
N LYS A 365 -3.18 -24.18 55.29
CA LYS A 365 -3.36 -23.10 56.27
C LYS A 365 -4.59 -23.25 57.16
N GLN A 366 -5.47 -24.22 56.90
CA GLN A 366 -6.67 -24.42 57.71
C GLN A 366 -6.33 -24.91 59.13
N PRO A 367 -7.11 -24.53 60.15
CA PRO A 367 -6.80 -24.80 61.55
C PRO A 367 -7.10 -26.24 61.99
N PHE A 368 -6.74 -27.25 61.17
CA PHE A 368 -6.98 -28.67 61.49
C PHE A 368 -6.39 -29.11 62.84
N LYS A 369 -5.26 -28.50 63.24
CA LYS A 369 -4.61 -28.76 64.53
C LYS A 369 -5.47 -28.44 65.75
N LYS A 370 -6.44 -27.52 65.63
CA LYS A 370 -7.35 -27.17 66.74
C LYS A 370 -8.40 -28.26 66.98
N ILE A 371 -8.92 -28.86 65.90
CA ILE A 371 -9.92 -29.95 65.98
C ILE A 371 -9.26 -31.26 66.42
N LEU A 372 -7.99 -31.45 66.05
CA LEU A 372 -7.22 -32.66 66.36
C LEU A 372 -6.52 -32.59 67.73
N GLU A 373 -6.86 -31.63 68.59
CA GLU A 373 -6.33 -31.53 69.95
C GLU A 373 -6.99 -32.60 70.86
N VAL A 374 -6.18 -33.29 71.67
CA VAL A 374 -6.64 -34.39 72.54
C VAL A 374 -7.78 -33.95 73.47
N ALA A 375 -7.70 -32.74 74.02
CA ALA A 375 -8.73 -32.19 74.90
C ALA A 375 -10.07 -31.92 74.17
N TYR A 376 -10.00 -31.54 72.89
CA TYR A 376 -11.18 -31.28 72.07
C TYR A 376 -11.83 -32.60 71.64
N VAL A 377 -11.04 -33.53 71.10
CA VAL A 377 -11.51 -34.85 70.65
C VAL A 377 -12.17 -35.63 71.79
N LYS A 378 -11.58 -35.61 72.99
CA LYS A 378 -12.16 -36.23 74.18
C LYS A 378 -13.56 -35.69 74.47
N ARG A 379 -13.73 -34.37 74.48
CA ARG A 379 -15.01 -33.70 74.73
C ARG A 379 -16.06 -34.09 73.70
N VAL A 380 -15.73 -34.02 72.40
CA VAL A 380 -16.67 -34.29 71.31
C VAL A 380 -17.14 -35.76 71.32
N ILE A 381 -16.25 -36.70 71.63
CA ILE A 381 -16.61 -38.13 71.72
C ILE A 381 -17.48 -38.40 72.95
N GLU A 382 -17.11 -37.86 74.12
CA GLU A 382 -17.90 -38.02 75.35
C GLU A 382 -19.30 -37.40 75.20
N GLU A 383 -19.43 -36.27 74.49
CA GLU A 383 -20.71 -35.62 74.18
C GLU A 383 -21.54 -36.36 73.10
N ALA A 384 -20.92 -37.15 72.22
CA ALA A 384 -21.59 -37.85 71.13
C ALA A 384 -22.02 -39.27 71.51
N ASP A 385 -21.10 -40.05 72.09
CA ASP A 385 -21.26 -41.48 72.34
C ASP A 385 -21.37 -41.82 73.84
N GLY A 386 -21.14 -40.84 74.73
CA GLY A 386 -21.11 -41.03 76.19
C GLY A 386 -19.80 -41.65 76.69
N ILE A 387 -19.72 -41.93 78.01
CA ILE A 387 -18.57 -42.63 78.61
C ILE A 387 -18.68 -44.12 78.27
N GLN A 388 -17.92 -44.59 77.28
CA GLN A 388 -17.90 -46.00 76.88
C GLN A 388 -16.57 -46.69 77.26
N PRO A 389 -16.59 -47.80 78.00
CA PRO A 389 -15.38 -48.57 78.28
C PRO A 389 -14.96 -49.39 77.05
N HIS A 390 -13.98 -48.89 76.27
CA HIS A 390 -13.08 -49.55 75.30
C HIS A 390 -13.53 -50.73 74.37
N LEU A 391 -14.80 -51.17 74.41
CA LEU A 391 -15.31 -52.38 73.74
C LEU A 391 -16.01 -52.10 72.40
N VAL A 392 -16.45 -50.86 72.16
CA VAL A 392 -17.14 -50.43 70.94
C VAL A 392 -16.49 -49.15 70.42
N ALA A 393 -16.32 -49.03 69.11
CA ALA A 393 -15.75 -47.83 68.49
C ALA A 393 -16.80 -46.70 68.41
N PRO A 394 -16.45 -45.45 68.78
CA PRO A 394 -17.41 -44.33 68.88
C PRO A 394 -17.80 -43.76 67.50
N GLU A 395 -18.79 -44.36 66.83
CA GLU A 395 -19.14 -43.98 65.46
C GLU A 395 -19.70 -42.55 65.33
N ALA A 396 -20.50 -42.07 66.29
CA ALA A 396 -21.10 -40.74 66.22
C ALA A 396 -20.05 -39.64 66.43
N GLY A 397 -19.08 -39.86 67.32
CA GLY A 397 -17.96 -38.97 67.58
C GLY A 397 -17.06 -38.79 66.35
N TYR A 398 -16.72 -39.87 65.64
CA TYR A 398 -15.96 -39.76 64.39
C TYR A 398 -16.70 -38.95 63.33
N ARG A 399 -18.01 -39.18 63.17
CA ARG A 399 -18.81 -38.42 62.19
C ARG A 399 -18.81 -36.92 62.49
N ARG A 400 -19.00 -36.52 63.76
CA ARG A 400 -18.97 -35.10 64.15
C ARG A 400 -17.60 -34.46 63.92
N LEU A 401 -16.53 -35.16 64.31
CA LEU A 401 -15.15 -34.66 64.11
C LEU A 401 -14.83 -34.48 62.62
N LEU A 402 -15.26 -35.41 61.77
CA LEU A 402 -15.08 -35.34 60.34
C LEU A 402 -15.96 -34.28 59.68
N GLU A 403 -17.21 -34.16 60.12
CA GLU A 403 -18.12 -33.13 59.63
C GLU A 403 -17.56 -31.72 59.88
N GLU A 404 -17.01 -31.49 61.08
CA GLU A 404 -16.39 -30.22 61.45
C GLU A 404 -15.05 -29.98 60.70
N ALA A 405 -14.20 -31.01 60.60
CA ALA A 405 -12.93 -30.90 59.88
C ALA A 405 -13.10 -30.64 58.38
N LEU A 406 -14.03 -31.34 57.73
CA LEU A 406 -14.31 -31.18 56.31
C LEU A 406 -15.08 -29.89 56.01
N GLY A 407 -15.78 -29.32 56.99
CA GLY A 407 -16.42 -28.00 56.87
C GLY A 407 -15.42 -26.88 56.53
N TYR A 408 -14.18 -26.96 57.02
CA TYR A 408 -13.12 -25.99 56.71
C TYR A 408 -12.64 -26.02 55.26
N LEU A 409 -13.04 -27.02 54.46
CA LEU A 409 -12.68 -27.10 53.03
C LEU A 409 -13.59 -26.25 52.13
N LYS A 410 -14.73 -25.76 52.63
CA LYS A 410 -15.66 -24.95 51.85
C LYS A 410 -15.03 -23.62 51.42
N ASP A 411 -14.50 -22.86 52.37
CA ASP A 411 -13.87 -21.56 52.12
C ASP A 411 -12.69 -21.61 51.13
N PRO A 412 -11.68 -22.51 51.27
CA PRO A 412 -10.55 -22.55 50.34
C PRO A 412 -10.94 -23.01 48.93
N THR A 413 -11.98 -23.85 48.80
CA THR A 413 -12.45 -24.31 47.50
C THR A 413 -13.28 -23.24 46.79
N GLU A 414 -14.17 -22.53 47.50
CA GLU A 414 -14.88 -21.36 46.96
C GLU A 414 -13.91 -20.22 46.58
N LYS A 415 -12.92 -19.94 47.43
CA LYS A 415 -11.89 -18.94 47.14
C LYS A 415 -11.10 -19.29 45.87
N SER A 416 -10.86 -20.56 45.60
CA SER A 416 -10.19 -20.99 44.36
C SER A 416 -11.05 -20.72 43.14
N VAL A 417 -12.38 -20.88 43.23
CA VAL A 417 -13.32 -20.44 42.19
C VAL A 417 -13.28 -18.93 42.03
N GLU A 418 -13.20 -18.17 43.12
CA GLU A 418 -13.10 -16.71 43.07
C GLU A 418 -11.77 -16.20 42.55
N GLU A 419 -10.65 -16.90 42.76
CA GLU A 419 -9.34 -16.46 42.26
C GLU A 419 -9.19 -16.73 40.77
N VAL A 420 -9.72 -17.86 40.28
CA VAL A 420 -9.80 -18.10 38.84
C VAL A 420 -10.86 -17.17 38.25
N GLY A 421 -12.08 -17.14 38.82
CA GLY A 421 -13.29 -16.37 38.48
C GLY A 421 -13.24 -14.86 38.72
N GLY A 422 -12.19 -14.37 39.38
CA GLY A 422 -12.22 -13.07 40.04
C GLY A 422 -12.01 -11.88 39.13
N GLN A 423 -12.39 -10.71 39.66
CA GLN A 423 -12.29 -9.39 39.05
C GLN A 423 -10.86 -8.95 38.68
N GLY A 424 -9.82 -9.74 38.93
CA GLY A 424 -8.45 -9.48 38.47
C GLY A 424 -8.03 -10.31 37.25
N HIS A 425 -8.60 -11.51 37.09
CA HIS A 425 -8.10 -12.52 36.15
C HIS A 425 -8.92 -12.59 34.87
N TRP A 426 -10.23 -12.80 34.99
CA TRP A 426 -11.13 -12.70 33.84
C TRP A 426 -11.22 -11.27 33.34
N THR A 427 -11.11 -10.27 34.21
CA THR A 427 -11.03 -8.88 33.74
C THR A 427 -9.76 -8.62 32.94
N GLY A 428 -8.62 -9.14 33.38
CA GLY A 428 -7.38 -9.11 32.63
C GLY A 428 -7.51 -9.82 31.29
N LEU A 429 -8.04 -11.04 31.26
CA LEU A 429 -8.23 -11.85 30.05
C LEU A 429 -9.24 -11.23 29.08
N VAL A 430 -10.38 -10.75 29.57
CA VAL A 430 -11.40 -10.06 28.76
C VAL A 430 -10.85 -8.74 28.22
N VAL A 431 -10.10 -7.98 29.01
CA VAL A 431 -9.44 -6.75 28.55
C VAL A 431 -8.36 -7.06 27.50
N VAL A 432 -7.58 -8.12 27.67
CA VAL A 432 -6.56 -8.54 26.70
C VAL A 432 -7.20 -9.08 25.41
N ALA A 433 -8.24 -9.90 25.50
CA ALA A 433 -9.04 -10.32 24.35
C ALA A 433 -9.73 -9.12 23.67
N ALA A 434 -10.20 -8.15 24.45
CA ALA A 434 -10.75 -6.89 23.95
C ALA A 434 -9.70 -6.02 23.24
N LYS A 435 -8.41 -6.17 23.54
CA LYS A 435 -7.32 -5.51 22.78
C LYS A 435 -7.16 -6.14 21.40
N CYS A 436 -7.42 -7.44 21.23
CA CYS A 436 -7.38 -8.12 19.93
C CYS A 436 -8.51 -7.71 18.98
N LEU A 437 -9.60 -7.12 19.48
CA LEU A 437 -10.60 -6.43 18.64
C LEU A 437 -10.08 -5.13 18.02
N CYS A 438 -8.91 -4.63 18.46
CA CYS A 438 -8.30 -3.41 17.97
C CYS A 438 -7.00 -3.72 17.20
N CYS A 439 -6.87 -3.24 15.97
CA CYS A 439 -5.68 -3.47 15.13
C CYS A 439 -4.40 -2.76 15.63
N CYS A 440 -4.45 -1.99 16.72
CA CYS A 440 -3.33 -1.22 17.24
C CYS A 440 -2.78 -1.81 18.54
N ALA A 441 -1.66 -2.54 18.45
CA ALA A 441 -0.90 -3.02 19.61
C ALA A 441 -0.27 -1.89 20.47
N ALA A 442 -0.26 -0.64 19.99
CA ALA A 442 0.59 0.44 20.53
C ALA A 442 -0.10 1.47 21.45
N TRP A 443 -1.40 1.38 21.75
CA TRP A 443 -2.16 2.48 22.38
C TRP A 443 -2.63 2.25 23.82
N TRP A 444 -2.25 1.15 24.47
CA TRP A 444 -2.78 0.81 25.81
C TRP A 444 -1.81 1.03 26.98
N THR A 445 -0.63 1.59 26.75
CA THR A 445 0.38 1.70 27.81
C THR A 445 0.23 2.93 28.72
N THR A 446 -0.65 3.91 28.47
CA THR A 446 -0.59 5.16 29.27
C THR A 446 -1.87 5.93 29.59
N SER A 447 -3.09 5.54 29.19
CA SER A 447 -4.28 6.18 29.78
C SER A 447 -5.63 5.47 29.48
N PRO A 448 -6.51 5.28 30.48
CA PRO A 448 -7.85 4.72 30.30
C PRO A 448 -8.88 5.72 29.74
N THR A 449 -8.50 6.96 29.42
CA THR A 449 -9.41 8.04 29.00
C THR A 449 -9.34 8.45 27.52
N ALA A 450 -8.54 7.79 26.68
CA ALA A 450 -8.43 8.15 25.26
C ALA A 450 -9.64 7.68 24.43
N THR A 451 -10.38 8.64 23.86
CA THR A 451 -11.78 8.50 23.44
C THR A 451 -12.00 7.80 22.09
N THR A 452 -11.01 7.60 21.22
CA THR A 452 -11.27 7.01 19.90
C THR A 452 -10.01 6.36 19.31
N CYS A 453 -10.10 5.09 18.92
CA CYS A 453 -9.14 4.48 18.01
C CYS A 453 -9.64 4.70 16.58
N ALA A 454 -9.02 5.61 15.84
CA ALA A 454 -9.38 5.91 14.45
C ALA A 454 -9.12 4.77 13.44
N ARG A 455 -8.68 3.58 13.90
CA ARG A 455 -8.14 2.49 13.06
C ARG A 455 -8.92 1.17 13.14
N CYS A 456 -10.00 1.11 13.92
CA CYS A 456 -10.89 -0.03 13.93
C CYS A 456 -12.29 0.46 13.58
N GLY A 457 -12.88 -0.05 12.50
CA GLY A 457 -14.31 0.15 12.17
C GLY A 457 -15.27 -0.45 13.21
N ALA A 458 -14.78 -0.82 14.39
CA ALA A 458 -15.59 -1.10 15.57
C ALA A 458 -15.71 0.21 16.36
N THR A 459 -16.93 0.73 16.41
CA THR A 459 -17.29 1.86 17.25
C THR A 459 -16.94 1.57 18.72
N PRO A 460 -16.40 2.56 19.45
CA PRO A 460 -16.01 2.40 20.85
C PRO A 460 -17.19 1.96 21.76
N THR A 461 -18.41 2.33 21.37
CA THR A 461 -19.67 1.89 21.97
C THR A 461 -19.93 0.40 21.80
N LEU A 462 -19.82 -0.14 20.58
CA LEU A 462 -19.99 -1.58 20.34
C LEU A 462 -18.94 -2.40 21.08
N ARG A 463 -17.68 -1.96 21.08
CA ARG A 463 -16.61 -2.66 21.82
C ARG A 463 -16.92 -2.73 23.31
N ARG A 464 -17.44 -1.65 23.90
CA ARG A 464 -17.85 -1.60 25.30
C ARG A 464 -18.97 -2.60 25.58
N GLU A 465 -20.00 -2.65 24.73
CA GLU A 465 -21.10 -3.60 24.91
C GLU A 465 -20.67 -5.05 24.75
N ILE A 466 -19.85 -5.39 23.76
CA ILE A 466 -19.27 -6.74 23.59
C ILE A 466 -18.52 -7.17 24.87
N VAL A 467 -17.71 -6.27 25.43
CA VAL A 467 -16.98 -6.52 26.68
C VAL A 467 -17.93 -6.69 27.86
N THR A 468 -18.96 -5.85 27.98
CA THR A 468 -19.96 -5.95 29.05
C THR A 468 -20.77 -7.24 28.95
N ALA A 469 -21.17 -7.66 27.74
CA ALA A 469 -21.86 -8.92 27.49
C ALA A 469 -20.99 -10.12 27.87
N ALA A 470 -19.71 -10.11 27.49
CA ALA A 470 -18.75 -11.15 27.89
C ALA A 470 -18.63 -11.27 29.41
N TYR A 471 -18.51 -10.15 30.13
CA TYR A 471 -18.45 -10.17 31.60
C TYR A 471 -19.70 -10.77 32.24
N ARG A 472 -20.89 -10.41 31.76
CA ARG A 472 -22.15 -10.97 32.29
C ARG A 472 -22.21 -12.49 32.10
N ALA A 473 -21.80 -12.99 30.93
CA ALA A 473 -21.77 -14.42 30.66
C ALA A 473 -20.78 -15.16 31.57
N LEU A 474 -19.58 -14.59 31.77
CA LEU A 474 -18.54 -15.19 32.61
C LEU A 474 -18.93 -15.22 34.10
N GLU A 475 -19.58 -14.17 34.61
CA GLU A 475 -20.05 -14.15 36.00
C GLU A 475 -21.12 -15.22 36.25
N LYS A 476 -21.97 -15.50 35.25
CA LYS A 476 -22.94 -16.59 35.31
C LYS A 476 -22.26 -17.97 35.44
N PHE A 477 -21.23 -18.24 34.62
CA PHE A 477 -20.48 -19.51 34.69
C PHE A 477 -19.72 -19.68 36.02
N LYS A 478 -19.18 -18.58 36.55
CA LYS A 478 -18.53 -18.56 37.87
C LYS A 478 -19.51 -18.92 38.98
N GLU A 479 -20.71 -18.35 38.98
CA GLU A 479 -21.74 -18.61 40.00
C GLU A 479 -22.21 -20.07 39.98
N GLU A 480 -22.39 -20.65 38.79
CA GLU A 480 -22.72 -22.07 38.61
C GLU A 480 -21.60 -22.97 39.14
N THR A 481 -20.34 -22.61 38.86
CA THR A 481 -19.16 -23.35 39.35
C THR A 481 -19.03 -23.28 40.87
N ARG A 482 -19.27 -22.11 41.48
CA ARG A 482 -19.24 -21.94 42.94
C ARG A 482 -20.23 -22.88 43.63
N LYS A 483 -21.47 -22.94 43.12
CA LYS A 483 -22.51 -23.85 43.65
C LYS A 483 -22.09 -25.31 43.53
N MET A 484 -21.55 -25.72 42.38
CA MET A 484 -21.09 -27.09 42.15
C MET A 484 -19.99 -27.50 43.14
N VAL A 485 -18.98 -26.63 43.34
CA VAL A 485 -17.87 -26.89 44.27
C VAL A 485 -18.35 -26.93 45.72
N SER A 486 -19.26 -26.03 46.12
CA SER A 486 -19.88 -26.08 47.46
C SER A 486 -20.62 -27.41 47.68
N ILE A 487 -21.39 -27.88 46.69
CA ILE A 487 -22.10 -29.16 46.78
C ILE A 487 -21.11 -30.33 46.88
N MET A 488 -19.99 -30.30 46.16
CA MET A 488 -18.96 -31.34 46.27
C MET A 488 -18.41 -31.48 47.69
N VAL A 489 -18.09 -30.36 48.35
CA VAL A 489 -17.61 -30.37 49.74
C VAL A 489 -18.71 -30.84 50.70
N GLU A 490 -19.95 -30.41 50.49
CA GLU A 490 -21.09 -30.83 51.30
C GLU A 490 -21.38 -32.34 51.17
N MET A 491 -21.18 -32.93 49.99
CA MET A 491 -21.30 -34.39 49.81
C MET A 491 -20.27 -35.17 50.62
N GLU A 492 -19.00 -34.74 50.60
CA GLU A 492 -17.93 -35.39 51.38
C GLU A 492 -18.11 -35.17 52.90
N ARG A 493 -18.65 -34.01 53.29
CA ARG A 493 -18.94 -33.68 54.69
C ARG A 493 -20.05 -34.55 55.28
N ASN A 494 -21.13 -34.80 54.53
CA ASN A 494 -22.37 -35.37 55.07
C ASN A 494 -22.46 -36.90 54.96
N TYR A 495 -21.65 -37.56 54.13
CA TYR A 495 -21.83 -38.97 53.82
C TYR A 495 -20.52 -39.78 53.88
N ILE A 496 -20.35 -40.56 54.94
CA ILE A 496 -19.27 -41.54 55.09
C ILE A 496 -19.88 -42.94 55.01
N THR A 497 -19.44 -43.75 54.04
CA THR A 497 -19.94 -45.14 53.90
C THR A 497 -19.41 -46.04 55.03
N ALA A 498 -20.17 -47.08 55.36
CA ALA A 498 -19.75 -48.06 56.36
C ALA A 498 -18.43 -48.77 56.00
N GLU A 499 -18.15 -48.92 54.70
CA GLU A 499 -16.89 -49.46 54.20
C GLU A 499 -15.72 -48.50 54.45
N TYR A 500 -15.89 -47.22 54.14
CA TYR A 500 -14.89 -46.20 54.46
C TYR A 500 -14.68 -46.02 55.97
N PHE A 501 -15.74 -46.14 56.77
CA PHE A 501 -15.59 -46.10 58.23
C PHE A 501 -14.69 -47.23 58.76
N ARG A 502 -14.79 -48.44 58.18
CA ARG A 502 -13.90 -49.57 58.52
C ARG A 502 -12.47 -49.33 58.04
N THR A 503 -12.27 -48.72 56.87
CA THR A 503 -10.93 -48.42 56.35
C THR A 503 -10.21 -47.38 57.23
N ILE A 504 -10.94 -46.34 57.68
CA ILE A 504 -10.46 -45.34 58.65
C ILE A 504 -9.93 -46.02 59.92
N GLN A 505 -10.69 -46.97 60.47
CA GLN A 505 -10.29 -47.72 61.67
C GLN A 505 -9.08 -48.64 61.45
N MET A 506 -8.96 -49.24 60.26
CA MET A 506 -7.85 -50.10 59.91
C MET A 506 -6.57 -49.33 59.58
N GLY A 507 -6.65 -47.99 59.41
CA GLY A 507 -5.51 -47.16 58.99
C GLY A 507 -5.01 -47.51 57.58
N LYS A 508 -5.83 -48.18 56.77
CA LYS A 508 -5.52 -48.61 55.40
C LYS A 508 -6.65 -48.23 54.46
N MET A 509 -6.31 -47.75 53.28
CA MET A 509 -7.25 -47.47 52.20
C MET A 509 -7.85 -48.77 51.62
N PRO A 510 -8.99 -48.70 50.89
CA PRO A 510 -9.59 -49.87 50.23
C PRO A 510 -8.64 -50.61 49.27
N ASP A 511 -7.65 -49.92 48.71
CA ASP A 511 -6.62 -50.48 47.83
C ASP A 511 -5.43 -51.13 48.58
N GLY A 512 -5.48 -51.15 49.93
CA GLY A 512 -4.46 -51.74 50.80
C GLY A 512 -3.32 -50.80 51.19
N LYS A 513 -3.28 -49.55 50.70
CA LYS A 513 -2.24 -48.57 51.09
C LYS A 513 -2.42 -48.08 52.51
N VAL A 514 -1.32 -47.85 53.22
CA VAL A 514 -1.32 -47.30 54.58
C VAL A 514 -1.67 -45.81 54.53
N MET A 515 -2.58 -45.38 55.39
CA MET A 515 -2.91 -43.97 55.56
C MET A 515 -1.83 -43.26 56.38
N TYR A 516 -1.61 -41.98 56.08
CA TYR A 516 -0.66 -41.13 56.79
C TYR A 516 -1.39 -39.94 57.41
N THR A 517 -1.03 -39.59 58.65
CA THR A 517 -1.55 -38.40 59.33
C THR A 517 -1.13 -37.12 58.60
N LEU A 518 -1.75 -35.99 58.95
CA LEU A 518 -1.37 -34.65 58.44
C LEU A 518 0.11 -34.32 58.72
N ASP A 519 0.68 -34.84 59.81
CA ASP A 519 2.10 -34.66 60.18
C ASP A 519 3.05 -35.66 59.49
N GLY A 520 2.54 -36.52 58.59
CA GLY A 520 3.37 -37.45 57.80
C GLY A 520 3.68 -38.80 58.46
N ARG A 521 3.06 -39.13 59.59
CA ARG A 521 3.28 -40.43 60.27
C ARG A 521 2.28 -41.48 59.80
N PRO A 522 2.66 -42.76 59.71
CA PRO A 522 1.71 -43.81 59.37
C PRO A 522 0.66 -43.97 60.49
N VAL A 523 -0.61 -44.03 60.12
CA VAL A 523 -1.74 -44.15 61.07
C VAL A 523 -1.66 -45.44 61.91
N THR A 524 -0.97 -46.46 61.40
CA THR A 524 -0.77 -47.76 62.07
C THR A 524 0.28 -47.73 63.19
N GLU A 525 1.01 -46.63 63.37
CA GLU A 525 2.00 -46.48 64.44
C GLU A 525 1.31 -46.31 65.81
N GLU A 526 1.76 -47.05 66.82
CA GLU A 526 1.15 -46.97 68.15
C GLU A 526 1.51 -45.66 68.88
N PRO A 527 0.52 -44.90 69.38
CA PRO A 527 0.79 -43.67 70.11
C PRO A 527 1.36 -43.92 71.52
N GLU A 528 2.22 -43.02 72.00
CA GLU A 528 2.76 -43.00 73.36
C GLU A 528 1.79 -42.34 74.35
N GLY A 529 1.72 -42.80 75.61
CA GLY A 529 0.89 -42.20 76.67
C GLY A 529 0.18 -43.22 77.58
N SER A 530 -0.74 -42.73 78.41
CA SER A 530 -1.63 -43.58 79.23
C SER A 530 -2.61 -44.38 78.34
N PRO A 531 -3.18 -45.50 78.80
CA PRO A 531 -4.12 -46.30 78.00
C PRO A 531 -5.29 -45.50 77.41
N GLU A 532 -5.82 -44.54 78.18
CA GLU A 532 -6.89 -43.64 77.73
C GLU A 532 -6.39 -42.63 76.69
N GLU A 533 -5.23 -42.00 76.94
CA GLU A 533 -4.62 -41.08 75.96
C GLU A 533 -4.27 -41.79 74.65
N LYS A 534 -3.83 -43.05 74.71
CA LYS A 534 -3.54 -43.87 73.55
C LYS A 534 -4.78 -44.10 72.69
N HIS A 535 -5.94 -44.29 73.31
CA HIS A 535 -7.21 -44.44 72.60
C HIS A 535 -7.55 -43.17 71.81
N TYR A 536 -7.56 -42.01 72.46
CA TYR A 536 -7.88 -40.73 71.79
C TYR A 536 -6.84 -40.32 70.75
N LYS A 537 -5.54 -40.55 71.00
CA LYS A 537 -4.47 -40.33 70.01
C LYS A 537 -4.62 -41.23 68.78
N ARG A 538 -5.11 -42.46 68.95
CA ARG A 538 -5.41 -43.36 67.81
C ARG A 538 -6.55 -42.82 66.96
N ILE A 539 -7.62 -42.32 67.59
CA ILE A 539 -8.74 -41.67 66.90
C ILE A 539 -8.24 -40.45 66.13
N ILE A 540 -7.43 -39.61 66.75
CA ILE A 540 -6.80 -38.43 66.10
C ILE A 540 -6.00 -38.84 64.87
N ASN A 541 -5.15 -39.87 64.97
CA ASN A 541 -4.36 -40.33 63.84
C ASN A 541 -5.25 -40.82 62.69
N GLN A 542 -6.32 -41.56 62.99
CA GLN A 542 -7.25 -42.07 61.98
C GLN A 542 -8.07 -40.98 61.29
N VAL A 543 -8.63 -40.04 62.08
CA VAL A 543 -9.35 -38.87 61.57
C VAL A 543 -8.40 -38.00 60.73
N SER A 544 -7.19 -37.76 61.21
CA SER A 544 -6.15 -37.01 60.50
C SER A 544 -5.75 -37.67 59.17
N GLY A 545 -5.63 -39.00 59.16
CA GLY A 545 -5.33 -39.76 57.95
C GLY A 545 -6.43 -39.66 56.89
N TYR A 546 -7.69 -39.73 57.31
CA TYR A 546 -8.82 -39.59 56.38
C TYR A 546 -8.97 -38.16 55.85
N VAL A 547 -8.86 -37.15 56.73
CA VAL A 547 -8.91 -35.73 56.31
C VAL A 547 -7.82 -35.43 55.30
N ARG A 548 -6.61 -35.96 55.48
CA ARG A 548 -5.51 -35.82 54.52
C ARG A 548 -5.88 -36.38 53.14
N GLU A 549 -6.50 -37.56 53.10
CA GLU A 549 -6.89 -38.20 51.85
C GLU A 549 -7.97 -37.39 51.12
N VAL A 550 -8.99 -36.92 51.85
CA VAL A 550 -10.05 -36.07 51.28
C VAL A 550 -9.47 -34.74 50.78
N CYS A 551 -8.53 -34.12 51.51
CA CYS A 551 -7.81 -32.94 51.04
C CYS A 551 -7.08 -33.19 49.71
N GLN A 552 -6.41 -34.34 49.57
CA GLN A 552 -5.73 -34.74 48.34
C GLN A 552 -6.71 -34.97 47.18
N GLN A 553 -7.84 -35.64 47.45
CA GLN A 553 -8.91 -35.85 46.48
C GLN A 553 -9.53 -34.53 46.03
N MET A 554 -9.80 -33.59 46.95
CA MET A 554 -10.33 -32.26 46.63
C MET A 554 -9.36 -31.46 45.78
N THR A 555 -8.06 -31.53 46.07
CA THR A 555 -7.00 -30.88 45.26
C THR A 555 -6.99 -31.37 43.81
N GLN A 556 -7.43 -32.61 43.54
CA GLN A 556 -7.53 -33.15 42.19
C GLN A 556 -8.89 -32.92 41.53
N THR A 557 -9.97 -32.94 42.30
CA THR A 557 -11.35 -32.94 41.77
C THR A 557 -11.88 -31.51 41.57
N VAL A 558 -11.54 -30.58 42.46
CA VAL A 558 -11.98 -29.18 42.37
C VAL A 558 -11.46 -28.48 41.11
N PRO A 559 -10.17 -28.60 40.71
CA PRO A 559 -9.69 -28.04 39.45
C PRO A 559 -10.45 -28.58 38.23
N LYS A 560 -10.79 -29.88 38.21
CA LYS A 560 -11.55 -30.49 37.11
C LYS A 560 -12.95 -29.90 37.01
N ALA A 561 -13.62 -29.69 38.15
CA ALA A 561 -14.92 -29.03 38.19
C ALA A 561 -14.85 -27.58 37.68
N ILE A 562 -13.82 -26.83 38.08
CA ILE A 562 -13.61 -25.45 37.63
C ILE A 562 -13.34 -25.40 36.12
N VAL A 563 -12.47 -26.28 35.60
CA VAL A 563 -12.19 -26.35 34.16
C VAL A 563 -13.46 -26.70 33.37
N HIS A 564 -14.22 -27.68 33.83
CA HIS A 564 -15.41 -28.15 33.13
C HIS A 564 -16.55 -27.12 33.14
N CYS A 565 -16.89 -26.57 34.31
CA CYS A 565 -18.05 -25.69 34.47
C CYS A 565 -17.76 -24.23 34.13
N MET A 566 -16.49 -23.80 34.17
CA MET A 566 -16.13 -22.40 33.91
C MET A 566 -15.32 -22.25 32.64
N VAL A 567 -14.17 -22.92 32.52
CA VAL A 567 -13.21 -22.67 31.42
C VAL A 567 -13.73 -23.22 30.08
N LEU A 568 -14.22 -24.45 30.06
CA LEU A 568 -14.79 -25.06 28.84
C LEU A 568 -16.12 -24.43 28.47
N GLN A 569 -17.00 -24.16 29.44
CA GLN A 569 -18.25 -23.43 29.17
C GLN A 569 -18.00 -22.03 28.61
N ALA A 570 -17.02 -21.29 29.15
CA ALA A 570 -16.61 -19.99 28.63
C ALA A 570 -15.95 -20.08 27.24
N LYS A 571 -15.40 -21.22 26.85
CA LYS A 571 -14.87 -21.42 25.50
C LYS A 571 -15.99 -21.70 24.50
N ASP A 572 -16.94 -22.56 24.86
CA ASP A 572 -17.93 -23.08 23.92
C ASP A 572 -19.20 -22.23 23.83
N LYS A 573 -19.65 -21.63 24.94
CA LYS A 573 -20.96 -20.93 25.02
C LYS A 573 -20.88 -19.41 25.07
N LEU A 574 -19.69 -18.84 25.17
CA LEU A 574 -19.50 -17.40 25.28
C LEU A 574 -20.02 -16.67 24.03
N LEU A 575 -19.83 -17.25 22.85
CA LEU A 575 -20.37 -16.69 21.60
C LEU A 575 -21.90 -16.65 21.61
N GLU A 576 -22.55 -17.73 22.02
CA GLU A 576 -24.02 -17.85 22.04
C GLU A 576 -24.65 -16.82 22.99
N GLU A 577 -24.12 -16.69 24.21
CA GLU A 577 -24.59 -15.73 25.21
C GLU A 577 -24.35 -14.27 24.76
N MET A 578 -23.20 -13.98 24.15
CA MET A 578 -22.91 -12.65 23.59
C MET A 578 -23.81 -12.32 22.39
N GLN A 579 -24.08 -13.30 21.52
CA GLN A 579 -24.99 -13.13 20.39
C GLN A 579 -26.41 -12.90 20.86
N ALA A 580 -26.91 -13.65 21.84
CA ALA A 580 -28.23 -13.44 22.41
C ALA A 580 -28.37 -12.03 23.01
N SER A 581 -27.34 -11.55 23.70
CA SER A 581 -27.35 -10.21 24.31
C SER A 581 -27.28 -9.06 23.29
N VAL A 582 -26.55 -9.21 22.18
CA VAL A 582 -26.31 -8.09 21.23
C VAL A 582 -27.24 -8.16 20.01
N ALA A 583 -27.67 -9.36 19.59
CA ALA A 583 -28.57 -9.54 18.45
C ALA A 583 -30.06 -9.40 18.82
N GLY A 584 -30.39 -9.45 20.12
CA GLY A 584 -31.75 -9.18 20.62
C GLY A 584 -32.15 -7.69 20.55
N ASP A 585 -31.19 -6.80 20.30
CA ASP A 585 -31.41 -5.36 20.28
C ASP A 585 -32.18 -4.89 19.03
N GLN A 586 -33.04 -3.89 19.22
CA GLN A 586 -33.78 -3.25 18.13
C GLN A 586 -32.84 -2.51 17.16
N GLU A 587 -33.26 -2.32 15.92
CA GLU A 587 -32.45 -1.67 14.87
C GLU A 587 -31.94 -0.26 15.27
N VAL A 588 -32.72 0.47 16.07
CA VAL A 588 -32.35 1.78 16.61
C VAL A 588 -31.18 1.68 17.60
N ALA A 589 -31.16 0.64 18.43
CA ALA A 589 -30.05 0.38 19.34
C ALA A 589 -28.80 -0.06 18.57
N LEU A 590 -28.94 -0.94 17.57
CA LEU A 590 -27.84 -1.33 16.67
C LEU A 590 -27.22 -0.13 15.93
N LYS A 591 -28.03 0.80 15.42
CA LYS A 591 -27.53 2.03 14.77
C LYS A 591 -26.79 2.95 15.75
N ARG A 592 -27.26 3.06 16.99
CA ARG A 592 -26.57 3.83 18.04
C ARG A 592 -25.25 3.16 18.45
N LEU A 593 -25.22 1.83 18.49
CA LEU A 593 -24.02 1.06 18.78
C LEU A 593 -23.01 1.15 17.63
N LEU A 594 -23.45 1.19 16.37
CA LEU A 594 -22.60 1.22 15.18
C LEU A 594 -22.39 2.63 14.58
N GLY A 595 -22.87 3.67 15.25
CA GLY A 595 -22.70 5.06 14.79
C GLY A 595 -21.22 5.46 14.69
N GLU A 596 -20.76 5.72 13.48
CA GLU A 596 -19.42 6.26 13.23
C GLU A 596 -19.32 7.72 13.71
N ASP A 597 -18.12 8.12 14.12
CA ASP A 597 -17.81 9.51 14.41
C ASP A 597 -17.93 10.36 13.13
N GLU A 598 -18.63 11.50 13.21
CA GLU A 598 -18.86 12.40 12.07
C GLU A 598 -17.55 12.86 11.42
N ALA A 599 -16.47 12.99 12.21
CA ALA A 599 -15.15 13.34 11.69
C ALA A 599 -14.53 12.20 10.85
N VAL A 600 -14.75 10.94 11.24
CA VAL A 600 -14.25 9.76 10.53
C VAL A 600 -15.06 9.55 9.25
N MET A 601 -16.39 9.75 9.31
CA MET A 601 -17.27 9.70 8.13
C MET A 601 -16.84 10.72 7.07
N LYS A 602 -16.72 12.01 7.43
CA LYS A 602 -16.29 13.07 6.50
C LYS A 602 -14.89 12.81 5.92
N ARG A 603 -13.97 12.31 6.74
CA ARG A 603 -12.61 11.95 6.26
C ARG A 603 -12.65 10.78 5.30
N ARG A 604 -13.46 9.75 5.56
CA ARG A 604 -13.64 8.60 4.67
C ARG A 604 -14.23 9.05 3.33
N GLU A 605 -15.29 9.85 3.35
CA GLU A 605 -15.90 10.40 2.12
C GLU A 605 -14.90 11.21 1.30
N ALA A 606 -14.11 12.08 1.93
CA ALA A 606 -13.08 12.86 1.25
C ALA A 606 -12.00 11.98 0.61
N LEU A 607 -11.54 10.94 1.31
CA LEU A 607 -10.53 10.01 0.80
C LEU A 607 -11.08 9.10 -0.31
N THR A 608 -12.32 8.64 -0.19
CA THR A 608 -13.02 7.87 -1.24
C THR A 608 -13.22 8.72 -2.49
N HIS A 609 -13.66 9.97 -2.34
CA HIS A 609 -13.78 10.91 -3.46
C HIS A 609 -12.42 11.12 -4.14
N LYS A 610 -11.36 11.38 -3.37
CA LYS A 610 -10.00 11.54 -3.91
C LYS A 610 -9.50 10.28 -4.63
N LEU A 611 -9.80 9.10 -4.09
CA LEU A 611 -9.44 7.82 -4.69
C LEU A 611 -10.17 7.58 -6.03
N ASP A 612 -11.46 7.92 -6.12
CA ASP A 612 -12.23 7.83 -7.36
C ASP A 612 -11.64 8.76 -8.43
N MET A 613 -11.32 10.00 -8.07
CA MET A 613 -10.69 10.97 -8.98
C MET A 613 -9.34 10.47 -9.51
N LEU A 614 -8.47 9.96 -8.64
CA LEU A 614 -7.18 9.40 -9.07
C LEU A 614 -7.35 8.12 -9.90
N SER A 615 -8.36 7.30 -9.61
CA SER A 615 -8.64 6.08 -10.38
C SER A 615 -9.13 6.42 -11.79
N ARG A 616 -9.95 7.47 -11.95
CA ARG A 616 -10.32 8.02 -13.26
C ARG A 616 -9.10 8.55 -14.01
N ALA A 617 -8.25 9.33 -13.36
CA ALA A 617 -7.00 9.81 -13.95
C ALA A 617 -6.08 8.65 -14.39
N GLN A 618 -5.98 7.59 -13.60
CA GLN A 618 -5.23 6.38 -13.95
C GLN A 618 -5.82 5.68 -15.19
N ALA A 619 -7.15 5.59 -15.31
CA ALA A 619 -7.81 5.01 -16.46
C ALA A 619 -7.54 5.83 -17.74
N GLU A 620 -7.56 7.16 -17.64
CA GLU A 620 -7.21 8.06 -18.74
C GLU A 620 -5.74 7.89 -19.15
N LEU A 621 -4.81 7.89 -18.20
CA LEU A 621 -3.38 7.67 -18.48
C LEU A 621 -3.13 6.31 -19.16
N THR A 622 -3.83 5.26 -18.71
CA THR A 622 -3.73 3.91 -19.31
C THR A 622 -4.32 3.90 -20.72
N SER A 623 -5.35 4.69 -21.00
CA SER A 623 -5.94 4.80 -22.33
C SER A 623 -5.00 5.48 -23.32
N VAL A 624 -4.25 6.48 -22.87
CA VAL A 624 -3.21 7.17 -23.65
C VAL A 624 -2.08 6.20 -24.02
N ASP A 625 -1.64 5.38 -23.06
CA ASP A 625 -0.56 4.40 -23.25
C ASP A 625 -0.95 3.23 -24.19
N ARG A 626 -2.20 2.75 -24.10
CA ARG A 626 -2.74 1.69 -24.99
C ARG A 626 -2.90 2.12 -26.43
N SER A 627 -3.04 3.41 -26.69
CA SER A 627 -3.25 3.97 -28.03
C SER A 627 -1.97 4.07 -28.86
N GLY A 628 -1.09 3.07 -28.82
CA GLY A 628 0.15 2.97 -29.63
C GLY A 628 0.03 3.25 -31.14
N SER A 629 -1.17 3.50 -31.63
CA SER A 629 -1.54 4.24 -32.85
C SER A 629 -1.20 5.76 -32.82
N LEU A 630 -0.22 6.22 -32.05
CA LEU A 630 0.28 7.60 -32.10
C LEU A 630 1.11 7.90 -33.37
N ALA A 631 1.41 6.91 -34.21
CA ALA A 631 2.13 7.12 -35.47
C ALA A 631 1.20 7.39 -36.68
N SER A 632 -0.06 6.97 -36.66
CA SER A 632 -0.96 7.03 -37.83
C SER A 632 -1.94 8.22 -37.82
N ALA A 633 -2.20 8.82 -36.65
CA ALA A 633 -3.07 9.99 -36.52
C ALA A 633 -2.33 11.33 -36.70
N TRP A 634 -1.02 11.29 -36.93
CA TRP A 634 -0.12 12.45 -36.91
C TRP A 634 0.58 12.57 -38.26
N GLN A 635 -0.18 12.98 -39.29
CA GLN A 635 0.42 13.55 -40.49
C GLN A 635 0.05 15.03 -40.53
N PRO A 636 1.03 15.96 -40.60
CA PRO A 636 0.72 17.34 -40.91
C PRO A 636 0.05 17.40 -42.29
N ALA A 637 -0.98 18.23 -42.42
CA ALA A 637 -1.64 18.46 -43.71
C ALA A 637 -0.59 18.78 -44.78
N ALA A 638 -0.52 17.93 -45.80
CA ALA A 638 0.40 18.07 -46.91
C ALA A 638 0.16 19.40 -47.63
N ALA A 639 1.16 20.29 -47.58
CA ALA A 639 1.33 21.36 -48.54
C ALA A 639 2.63 21.09 -49.33
N PHE A 640 2.44 20.82 -50.63
CA PHE A 640 3.38 20.76 -51.74
C PHE A 640 4.86 21.13 -51.48
N SER A 641 5.78 20.22 -51.77
CA SER A 641 6.75 20.35 -52.88
C SER A 641 7.72 19.16 -52.95
N SER A 642 7.92 18.68 -54.17
CA SER A 642 8.79 17.59 -54.60
C SER A 642 10.29 17.84 -54.39
N ALA A 643 11.02 16.84 -53.87
CA ALA A 643 12.39 16.50 -54.30
C ALA A 643 12.81 15.15 -53.69
N GLN A 644 13.27 14.23 -54.54
CA GLN A 644 13.86 12.94 -54.20
C GLN A 644 15.28 13.12 -53.62
N ALA A 645 15.62 12.38 -52.56
CA ALA A 645 16.99 11.95 -52.26
C ALA A 645 16.97 10.67 -51.42
N ALA A 646 17.82 9.71 -51.79
CA ALA A 646 17.97 8.36 -51.23
C ALA A 646 18.73 8.35 -49.88
N PRO A 647 18.76 7.21 -49.13
CA PRO A 647 19.07 7.20 -47.71
C PRO A 647 20.57 7.08 -47.42
N ALA A 648 21.00 7.70 -46.31
CA ALA A 648 22.32 7.51 -45.72
C ALA A 648 22.19 6.86 -44.34
N ASP A 649 23.08 5.91 -44.09
CA ASP A 649 23.26 5.10 -42.90
C ASP A 649 23.31 5.90 -41.59
N ASN A 650 22.72 5.35 -40.52
CA ASN A 650 23.11 5.70 -39.15
C ASN A 650 22.87 4.53 -38.17
N PRO A 651 23.87 4.12 -37.35
CA PRO A 651 23.76 2.99 -36.44
C PRO A 651 23.53 3.47 -34.99
N PHE A 652 22.29 3.66 -34.55
CA PHE A 652 21.95 3.78 -33.12
C PHE A 652 20.46 3.44 -32.93
N TYR A 653 20.16 2.37 -32.20
CA TYR A 653 18.78 2.02 -31.82
C TYR A 653 18.61 2.14 -30.31
N ALA A 654 17.73 3.04 -29.90
CA ALA A 654 17.24 3.19 -28.54
C ALA A 654 16.16 2.12 -28.23
N VAL A 655 16.23 1.52 -27.04
CA VAL A 655 15.25 0.57 -26.53
C VAL A 655 14.13 1.33 -25.79
N PRO A 656 12.84 0.96 -25.94
CA PRO A 656 11.75 1.59 -25.18
C PRO A 656 11.91 1.32 -23.68
N GLU A 657 11.90 2.39 -22.87
CA GLU A 657 11.92 2.34 -21.41
C GLU A 657 10.60 1.81 -20.87
N GLY A 658 10.63 0.61 -20.30
CA GLY A 658 9.51 0.04 -19.58
C GLY A 658 9.88 -1.32 -19.03
N HIS A 659 10.56 -1.33 -17.87
CA HIS A 659 10.47 -2.35 -16.81
C HIS A 659 11.60 -2.13 -15.78
N GLN A 660 11.42 -1.13 -14.91
CA GLN A 660 12.13 -1.07 -13.63
C GLN A 660 11.12 -0.71 -12.54
N GLN A 661 10.38 -1.71 -12.06
CA GLN A 661 9.77 -1.78 -10.73
C GLN A 661 8.77 -2.94 -10.72
N SER A 662 9.18 -4.06 -10.15
CA SER A 662 8.21 -4.99 -9.57
C SER A 662 8.83 -5.61 -8.33
N ASP A 663 8.32 -5.19 -7.18
CA ASP A 663 8.58 -5.77 -5.88
C ASP A 663 8.30 -7.27 -5.90
N LEU A 664 9.33 -8.07 -5.61
CA LEU A 664 9.25 -9.51 -5.40
C LEU A 664 8.67 -9.77 -4.00
N SER A 665 7.38 -9.55 -3.82
CA SER A 665 6.60 -10.06 -2.69
C SER A 665 5.53 -11.05 -3.17
N ASP A 666 5.10 -11.95 -2.29
CA ASP A 666 4.48 -13.26 -2.53
C ASP A 666 3.13 -13.32 -3.28
N SER A 667 2.78 -12.31 -4.07
CA SER A 667 1.56 -12.26 -4.90
C SER A 667 1.82 -12.54 -6.39
N ALA A 668 3.05 -12.88 -6.78
CA ALA A 668 3.53 -12.96 -8.16
C ALA A 668 3.03 -14.16 -8.99
N CYS A 669 1.74 -14.50 -8.92
CA CYS A 669 1.11 -15.42 -9.88
C CYS A 669 0.26 -14.70 -10.95
N ASN A 670 0.09 -13.37 -10.85
CA ASN A 670 -0.69 -12.57 -11.80
C ASN A 670 0.09 -11.33 -12.29
N ILE A 671 1.36 -11.48 -12.66
CA ILE A 671 1.90 -10.58 -13.68
C ILE A 671 1.02 -10.85 -14.92
N GLY A 672 0.47 -9.81 -15.56
CA GLY A 672 -0.36 -9.89 -16.76
C GLY A 672 0.33 -10.47 -18.01
N LEU A 673 1.28 -11.39 -17.83
CA LEU A 673 2.01 -12.15 -18.83
C LEU A 673 1.21 -13.33 -19.38
N SER A 674 0.16 -13.80 -18.68
CA SER A 674 -0.60 -15.01 -19.04
C SER A 674 -1.32 -14.95 -20.39
N ARG A 675 -1.30 -13.81 -21.08
CA ARG A 675 -1.74 -13.65 -22.47
C ARG A 675 -0.92 -12.59 -23.23
N ARG A 676 0.43 -12.62 -23.16
CA ARG A 676 1.22 -11.97 -24.24
C ARG A 676 0.99 -12.82 -25.50
N LYS A 677 0.16 -12.32 -26.42
CA LYS A 677 -0.23 -13.04 -27.65
C LYS A 677 0.90 -13.16 -28.68
N ASP A 678 2.07 -12.56 -28.43
CA ASP A 678 2.99 -12.20 -29.52
C ASP A 678 4.49 -12.47 -29.20
N LEU A 679 4.92 -13.71 -28.87
CA LEU A 679 6.36 -14.04 -29.08
C LEU A 679 6.69 -14.14 -30.58
N THR A 680 5.67 -14.31 -31.43
CA THR A 680 5.78 -14.55 -32.88
C THR A 680 5.93 -13.27 -33.72
N LEU A 681 5.51 -12.10 -33.23
CA LEU A 681 5.48 -10.86 -34.04
C LEU A 681 6.84 -10.15 -34.15
N ARG A 682 7.80 -10.45 -33.26
CA ARG A 682 9.13 -9.81 -33.26
C ARG A 682 10.14 -10.59 -34.11
N GLN A 683 10.38 -10.11 -35.32
CA GLN A 683 11.41 -10.64 -36.23
C GLN A 683 12.84 -10.20 -35.87
N ASP A 684 12.95 -9.22 -34.97
CA ASP A 684 14.17 -8.58 -34.48
C ASP A 684 14.89 -9.40 -33.39
N VAL A 685 14.17 -10.25 -32.65
CA VAL A 685 14.76 -11.06 -31.57
C VAL A 685 15.25 -12.41 -32.11
N ARG A 686 16.55 -12.66 -31.96
CA ARG A 686 17.21 -13.90 -32.40
C ARG A 686 17.92 -14.57 -31.24
N LEU A 687 17.86 -15.89 -31.25
CA LEU A 687 18.52 -16.75 -30.29
C LEU A 687 19.52 -17.65 -31.02
N THR A 688 20.67 -17.92 -30.41
CA THR A 688 21.72 -18.74 -31.03
C THR A 688 21.60 -20.18 -30.57
N VAL A 689 21.46 -21.11 -31.53
CA VAL A 689 21.37 -22.55 -31.29
C VAL A 689 22.47 -23.23 -32.09
N GLY A 690 23.44 -23.87 -31.42
CA GLY A 690 24.55 -24.55 -32.08
C GLY A 690 25.32 -23.65 -33.07
N GLY A 691 25.58 -22.41 -32.68
CA GLY A 691 26.26 -21.40 -33.50
C GLY A 691 25.41 -20.72 -34.59
N GLN A 692 24.15 -21.15 -34.81
CA GLN A 692 23.26 -20.53 -35.80
C GLN A 692 22.20 -19.64 -35.13
N GLN A 693 22.02 -18.41 -35.63
CA GLN A 693 20.94 -17.54 -35.18
C GLN A 693 19.59 -18.00 -35.74
N ARG A 694 18.62 -18.21 -34.86
CA ARG A 694 17.24 -18.56 -35.20
C ARG A 694 16.27 -17.51 -34.65
N THR A 695 15.24 -17.21 -35.43
CA THR A 695 14.14 -16.34 -34.99
C THR A 695 13.20 -17.08 -34.04
N LEU A 696 12.49 -16.34 -33.19
CA LEU A 696 11.51 -16.92 -32.27
C LEU A 696 10.40 -17.68 -33.01
N ALA A 697 9.94 -17.15 -34.15
CA ALA A 697 8.96 -17.82 -35.00
C ALA A 697 9.45 -19.22 -35.45
N ASN A 698 10.72 -19.37 -35.81
CA ASN A 698 11.28 -20.67 -36.21
C ASN A 698 11.48 -21.62 -35.01
N LEU A 699 11.53 -21.09 -33.78
CA LEU A 699 11.78 -21.88 -32.58
C LEU A 699 10.49 -22.39 -31.90
N PHE A 700 9.38 -21.65 -32.02
CA PHE A 700 8.14 -21.89 -31.26
C PHE A 700 6.89 -22.19 -32.11
N LYS A 701 6.92 -21.95 -33.43
CA LYS A 701 5.74 -22.18 -34.30
C LYS A 701 5.36 -23.67 -34.34
N GLY A 702 4.11 -23.97 -34.06
CA GLY A 702 3.54 -25.34 -34.01
C GLY A 702 4.09 -26.18 -32.87
N GLN A 703 4.72 -25.57 -31.85
CA GLN A 703 5.35 -26.28 -30.73
C GLN A 703 4.82 -25.79 -29.39
N ARG A 704 4.58 -26.74 -28.48
CA ARG A 704 4.31 -26.47 -27.06
C ARG A 704 5.60 -26.73 -26.29
N ALA A 705 6.31 -25.65 -26.00
CA ALA A 705 7.65 -25.67 -25.44
C ALA A 705 7.65 -25.24 -23.97
N VAL A 706 8.50 -25.88 -23.16
CA VAL A 706 8.88 -25.37 -21.84
C VAL A 706 10.23 -24.68 -21.98
N LEU A 707 10.30 -23.44 -21.53
CA LEU A 707 11.47 -22.59 -21.57
C LEU A 707 11.96 -22.36 -20.14
N PHE A 708 13.25 -22.52 -19.84
CA PHE A 708 13.78 -22.10 -18.55
C PHE A 708 15.09 -21.33 -18.69
N GLY A 709 15.22 -20.25 -17.92
CA GLY A 709 16.39 -19.38 -17.90
C GLY A 709 17.36 -19.77 -16.80
N VAL A 710 18.66 -19.84 -17.14
CA VAL A 710 19.75 -20.06 -16.19
C VAL A 710 20.56 -18.77 -16.00
N PRO A 711 20.79 -18.31 -14.74
CA PRO A 711 21.49 -17.05 -14.49
C PRO A 711 22.96 -17.02 -14.89
N ASP A 712 23.70 -18.08 -14.59
CA ASP A 712 25.18 -18.10 -14.66
C ASP A 712 25.76 -19.49 -14.96
N CYS A 713 24.93 -20.43 -15.44
CA CYS A 713 25.33 -21.84 -15.64
C CYS A 713 26.02 -22.45 -14.39
N GLY A 714 25.67 -21.96 -13.19
CA GLY A 714 26.31 -22.34 -11.93
C GLY A 714 25.88 -23.69 -11.36
N LYS A 715 26.26 -23.92 -10.10
CA LYS A 715 26.08 -25.21 -9.39
C LYS A 715 24.61 -25.66 -9.33
N VAL A 716 23.69 -24.78 -8.95
CA VAL A 716 22.25 -25.09 -8.83
C VAL A 716 21.63 -25.44 -10.20
N CYS A 717 22.05 -24.76 -11.27
CA CYS A 717 21.59 -25.06 -12.63
C CYS A 717 22.04 -26.46 -13.07
N SER A 718 23.29 -26.82 -12.76
CA SER A 718 23.93 -28.07 -13.17
C SER A 718 23.49 -29.29 -12.34
N GLU A 719 23.25 -29.11 -11.04
CA GLU A 719 22.99 -30.21 -10.10
C GLU A 719 21.49 -30.43 -9.80
N GLN A 720 20.64 -29.42 -9.97
CA GLN A 720 19.23 -29.50 -9.57
C GLN A 720 18.26 -29.14 -10.71
N HIS A 721 18.52 -28.04 -11.42
CA HIS A 721 17.55 -27.52 -12.41
C HIS A 721 17.49 -28.39 -13.66
N VAL A 722 18.62 -28.56 -14.37
CA VAL A 722 18.68 -29.39 -15.58
C VAL A 722 18.36 -30.87 -15.30
N PRO A 723 18.94 -31.52 -14.27
CA PRO A 723 18.60 -32.91 -13.95
C PRO A 723 17.12 -33.13 -13.65
N GLY A 724 16.46 -32.16 -13.00
CA GLY A 724 15.02 -32.22 -12.72
C GLY A 724 14.15 -32.28 -13.99
N PHE A 725 14.51 -31.52 -15.04
CA PHE A 725 13.82 -31.57 -16.33
C PHE A 725 14.16 -32.84 -17.13
N LEU A 726 15.39 -33.35 -17.02
CA LEU A 726 15.78 -34.60 -17.68
C LEU A 726 15.04 -35.82 -17.11
N GLN A 727 14.89 -35.89 -15.78
CA GLN A 727 14.20 -36.99 -15.09
C GLN A 727 12.69 -37.02 -15.39
N ARG A 728 12.07 -35.84 -15.59
CA ARG A 728 10.62 -35.71 -15.85
C ARG A 728 10.26 -35.48 -17.31
N TRP A 729 11.20 -35.69 -18.23
CA TRP A 729 10.98 -35.53 -19.67
C TRP A 729 9.76 -36.29 -20.18
N ASP A 730 9.63 -37.58 -19.82
CA ASP A 730 8.52 -38.42 -20.31
C ASP A 730 7.17 -37.98 -19.73
N GLU A 731 7.14 -37.44 -18.51
CA GLU A 731 5.93 -36.88 -17.90
C GLU A 731 5.49 -35.58 -18.59
N LEU A 732 6.44 -34.67 -18.86
CA LEU A 732 6.17 -33.44 -19.61
C LEU A 732 5.67 -33.73 -21.03
N ARG A 733 6.23 -34.76 -21.67
CA ARG A 733 5.81 -35.20 -23.01
C ARG A 733 4.38 -35.74 -23.03
N ARG A 734 3.96 -36.48 -21.99
CA ARG A 734 2.56 -36.94 -21.84
C ARG A 734 1.58 -35.78 -21.65
N LEU A 735 2.03 -34.68 -21.04
CA LEU A 735 1.25 -33.45 -20.87
C LEU A 735 1.23 -32.56 -22.14
N GLY A 736 1.82 -33.02 -23.24
CA GLY A 736 1.78 -32.35 -24.54
C GLY A 736 2.93 -31.38 -24.80
N VAL A 737 3.98 -31.36 -23.95
CA VAL A 737 5.20 -30.60 -24.22
C VAL A 737 6.04 -31.36 -25.24
N ASN A 738 6.36 -30.74 -26.37
CA ASN A 738 7.16 -31.38 -27.42
C ASN A 738 8.61 -30.87 -27.47
N LYS A 739 8.96 -29.84 -26.69
CA LYS A 739 10.30 -29.25 -26.66
C LYS A 739 10.63 -28.61 -25.32
N ILE A 740 11.89 -28.74 -24.88
CA ILE A 740 12.41 -27.99 -23.73
C ILE A 740 13.61 -27.16 -24.18
N LEU A 741 13.58 -25.87 -23.85
CA LEU A 741 14.63 -24.90 -24.17
C LEU A 741 15.27 -24.37 -22.89
N CYS A 742 16.60 -24.47 -22.80
CA CYS A 742 17.40 -23.88 -21.73
C CYS A 742 18.06 -22.60 -22.25
N VAL A 743 17.71 -21.44 -21.70
CA VAL A 743 18.25 -20.14 -22.13
C VAL A 743 19.39 -19.71 -21.22
N ALA A 744 20.57 -19.56 -21.79
CA ALA A 744 21.75 -19.01 -21.12
C ALA A 744 22.11 -17.65 -21.72
N VAL A 745 22.35 -16.64 -20.87
CA VAL A 745 22.81 -15.32 -21.31
C VAL A 745 24.33 -15.28 -21.26
N GLY A 746 24.98 -14.96 -22.38
CA GLY A 746 26.44 -14.88 -22.47
C GLY A 746 27.02 -15.58 -23.70
N ASP A 747 28.33 -15.84 -23.64
CA ASP A 747 29.08 -16.40 -24.76
C ASP A 747 28.57 -17.79 -25.16
N VAL A 748 28.41 -17.99 -26.48
CA VAL A 748 27.92 -19.23 -27.08
C VAL A 748 28.88 -20.38 -26.78
N ALA A 749 30.19 -20.14 -26.86
CA ALA A 749 31.20 -21.16 -26.60
C ALA A 749 31.18 -21.62 -25.13
N ALA A 750 30.93 -20.70 -24.19
CA ALA A 750 30.82 -21.02 -22.77
C ALA A 750 29.54 -21.82 -22.45
N ALA A 751 28.42 -21.48 -23.09
CA ALA A 751 27.17 -22.22 -22.95
C ALA A 751 27.26 -23.64 -23.53
N ASP A 752 27.92 -23.81 -24.68
CA ASP A 752 28.13 -25.12 -25.31
C ASP A 752 29.08 -26.00 -24.48
N ALA A 753 30.17 -25.43 -23.95
CA ALA A 753 31.08 -26.14 -23.04
C ALA A 753 30.37 -26.57 -21.74
N TRP A 754 29.48 -25.74 -21.22
CA TRP A 754 28.65 -26.08 -20.06
C TRP A 754 27.63 -27.17 -20.39
N ALA A 755 26.98 -27.11 -21.55
CA ALA A 755 26.04 -28.12 -22.02
C ALA A 755 26.68 -29.51 -22.14
N GLN A 756 27.94 -29.58 -22.60
CA GLN A 756 28.74 -30.81 -22.60
C GLN A 756 28.98 -31.34 -21.19
N LYS A 757 29.30 -30.47 -20.24
CA LYS A 757 29.56 -30.84 -18.84
C LYS A 757 28.32 -31.40 -18.12
N VAL A 758 27.12 -30.92 -18.46
CA VAL A 758 25.86 -31.37 -17.84
C VAL A 758 25.21 -32.53 -18.62
N GLY A 759 25.79 -32.95 -19.75
CA GLY A 759 25.31 -34.08 -20.54
C GLY A 759 24.07 -33.78 -21.38
N ILE A 760 23.89 -32.53 -21.82
CA ILE A 760 22.76 -32.08 -22.67
C ILE A 760 23.20 -31.58 -24.05
N ALA A 761 24.47 -31.75 -24.43
CA ALA A 761 25.03 -31.30 -25.70
C ALA A 761 24.35 -31.91 -26.93
N ASP A 762 23.82 -33.13 -26.82
CA ASP A 762 23.17 -33.83 -27.93
C ASP A 762 21.82 -33.20 -28.34
N GLY A 763 21.28 -32.28 -27.53
CA GLY A 763 20.03 -31.58 -27.81
C GLY A 763 18.77 -32.46 -27.88
N SER A 764 18.88 -33.75 -27.51
CA SER A 764 17.86 -34.77 -27.72
C SER A 764 16.63 -34.62 -26.81
N LYS A 765 16.82 -34.09 -25.59
CA LYS A 765 15.75 -33.82 -24.61
C LYS A 765 15.64 -32.34 -24.23
N ILE A 766 16.77 -31.69 -24.00
CA ILE A 766 16.85 -30.26 -23.66
C ILE A 766 17.76 -29.60 -24.70
N GLN A 767 17.24 -28.58 -25.38
CA GLN A 767 18.03 -27.79 -26.33
C GLN A 767 18.54 -26.54 -25.61
N VAL A 768 19.86 -26.41 -25.51
CA VAL A 768 20.50 -25.20 -24.99
C VAL A 768 20.48 -24.12 -26.06
N VAL A 769 20.13 -22.92 -25.64
CA VAL A 769 19.97 -21.75 -26.49
C VAL A 769 20.68 -20.59 -25.82
N SER A 770 21.58 -19.96 -26.56
CA SER A 770 22.33 -18.82 -26.06
C SER A 770 21.68 -17.52 -26.49
N ASP A 771 21.61 -16.56 -25.58
CA ASP A 771 21.18 -15.17 -25.79
C ASP A 771 22.37 -14.22 -25.55
N PRO A 772 23.29 -14.07 -26.53
CA PRO A 772 24.58 -13.42 -26.30
C PRO A 772 24.45 -11.94 -25.88
N ASN A 773 23.41 -11.27 -26.38
CA ASN A 773 23.17 -9.85 -26.13
C ASN A 773 22.08 -9.61 -25.07
N GLY A 774 21.56 -10.68 -24.45
CA GLY A 774 20.46 -10.58 -23.49
C GLY A 774 19.17 -9.99 -24.09
N ALA A 775 19.00 -10.03 -25.42
CA ALA A 775 17.91 -9.36 -26.11
C ALA A 775 16.58 -10.07 -25.88
N PHE A 776 16.60 -11.40 -25.86
CA PHE A 776 15.43 -12.23 -25.56
C PHE A 776 15.08 -12.18 -24.07
N THR A 777 16.09 -12.18 -23.21
CA THR A 777 15.91 -12.12 -21.75
C THR A 777 15.30 -10.78 -21.30
N ARG A 778 15.77 -9.67 -21.86
CA ARG A 778 15.17 -8.33 -21.69
C ARG A 778 13.77 -8.26 -22.28
N PHE A 779 13.54 -8.86 -23.45
CA PHE A 779 12.21 -8.95 -24.04
C PHE A 779 11.20 -9.63 -23.09
N LEU A 780 11.61 -10.69 -22.39
CA LEU A 780 10.78 -11.36 -21.39
C LEU A 780 10.65 -10.58 -20.07
N GLY A 781 11.44 -9.51 -19.87
CA GLY A 781 11.53 -8.79 -18.59
C GLY A 781 12.17 -9.64 -17.49
N MET A 782 13.08 -10.54 -17.87
CA MET A 782 13.75 -11.50 -16.98
C MET A 782 15.24 -11.17 -16.79
N ASP A 783 15.65 -9.94 -17.09
CA ASP A 783 17.01 -9.47 -16.92
C ASP A 783 17.29 -9.00 -15.48
N GLN A 784 18.53 -9.20 -15.04
CA GLN A 784 19.03 -8.81 -13.73
C GLN A 784 20.20 -7.83 -13.91
N GLY A 785 19.96 -6.53 -13.74
CA GLY A 785 21.01 -5.48 -13.83
C GLY A 785 20.50 -4.08 -14.19
N ALA A 786 21.40 -3.09 -14.19
CA ALA A 786 21.13 -1.74 -14.70
C ALA A 786 21.10 -1.72 -16.24
N PRO A 787 20.40 -0.77 -16.90
CA PRO A 787 20.08 -0.84 -18.33
C PRO A 787 21.25 -0.86 -19.33
N ASP A 788 22.51 -0.69 -18.90
CA ASP A 788 23.68 -0.56 -19.78
C ASP A 788 24.96 -1.27 -19.28
N ALA A 789 24.83 -2.29 -18.40
CA ALA A 789 26.00 -3.03 -17.91
C ALA A 789 26.42 -4.16 -18.88
N PRO A 790 27.69 -4.26 -19.32
CA PRO A 790 28.18 -5.43 -20.04
C PRO A 790 28.11 -6.67 -19.14
N GLY A 791 27.32 -7.68 -19.56
CA GLY A 791 27.08 -8.89 -18.77
C GLY A 791 25.72 -8.94 -18.05
N ALA A 792 24.65 -8.49 -18.72
CA ALA A 792 23.27 -8.70 -18.26
C ALA A 792 23.05 -10.18 -17.91
N ARG A 793 22.51 -10.47 -16.72
CA ARG A 793 22.25 -11.84 -16.26
C ARG A 793 20.77 -12.15 -16.36
N SER A 794 20.44 -13.42 -16.57
CA SER A 794 19.05 -13.88 -16.55
C SER A 794 18.60 -14.16 -15.11
N LEU A 795 17.36 -13.82 -14.76
CA LEU A 795 16.71 -14.39 -13.58
C LEU A 795 16.48 -15.88 -13.79
N ARG A 796 16.35 -16.64 -12.69
CA ARG A 796 15.97 -18.06 -12.79
C ARG A 796 14.45 -18.16 -12.93
N TYR A 797 13.99 -18.68 -14.06
CA TYR A 797 12.57 -18.84 -14.34
C TYR A 797 12.29 -20.09 -15.18
N ALA A 798 11.04 -20.54 -15.17
CA ALA A 798 10.51 -21.51 -16.12
C ALA A 798 9.18 -21.00 -16.69
N ALA A 799 8.94 -21.22 -17.97
CA ALA A 799 7.79 -20.73 -18.69
C ALA A 799 7.22 -21.79 -19.62
N VAL A 800 5.90 -21.77 -19.79
CA VAL A 800 5.18 -22.62 -20.75
C VAL A 800 4.76 -21.76 -21.93
N VAL A 801 5.18 -22.16 -23.13
CA VAL A 801 4.90 -21.49 -24.40
C VAL A 801 4.14 -22.46 -25.30
N ASP A 802 3.09 -21.99 -25.97
CA ASP A 802 2.31 -22.78 -26.92
C ASP A 802 2.09 -21.99 -28.21
N ASP A 803 2.61 -22.49 -29.33
CA ASP A 803 2.58 -21.84 -30.65
C ASP A 803 3.03 -20.36 -30.63
N GLY A 804 4.09 -20.06 -29.89
CA GLY A 804 4.59 -18.69 -29.73
C GLY A 804 3.72 -17.80 -28.83
N VAL A 805 2.80 -18.37 -28.05
CA VAL A 805 2.04 -17.67 -27.01
C VAL A 805 2.57 -18.06 -25.64
N LEU A 806 2.93 -17.07 -24.82
CA LEU A 806 3.38 -17.29 -23.45
C LEU A 806 2.18 -17.55 -22.54
N LEU A 807 2.03 -18.77 -22.03
CA LEU A 807 0.88 -19.17 -21.20
C LEU A 807 1.11 -18.85 -19.73
N LYS A 808 2.28 -19.20 -19.19
CA LYS A 808 2.64 -18.99 -17.78
C LYS A 808 4.15 -18.87 -17.61
N VAL A 809 4.56 -18.07 -16.63
CA VAL A 809 5.95 -17.93 -16.18
C VAL A 809 6.00 -18.11 -14.66
N CYS A 810 6.96 -18.89 -14.20
CA CYS A 810 7.27 -19.16 -12.80
C CYS A 810 8.71 -18.68 -12.53
N VAL A 811 8.85 -17.62 -11.74
CA VAL A 811 10.14 -16.98 -11.43
C VAL A 811 10.54 -17.32 -9.99
N ASP A 812 11.80 -17.70 -9.77
CA ASP A 812 12.34 -17.91 -8.43
C ASP A 812 12.76 -16.57 -7.78
N LYS A 813 12.63 -16.48 -6.44
CA LYS A 813 12.93 -15.27 -5.68
C LYS A 813 14.42 -14.93 -5.62
N SER A 814 15.28 -15.94 -5.75
CA SER A 814 16.73 -15.83 -5.65
C SER A 814 17.40 -16.72 -6.70
N PRO A 815 18.53 -16.29 -7.31
CA PRO A 815 19.32 -17.13 -8.20
C PRO A 815 19.80 -18.45 -7.57
N ALA A 816 19.88 -18.51 -6.24
CA ALA A 816 20.33 -19.68 -5.48
C ALA A 816 19.22 -20.71 -5.21
N GLU A 817 17.95 -20.38 -5.47
CA GLU A 817 16.80 -21.25 -5.22
C GLU A 817 16.21 -21.72 -6.55
N ALA A 818 15.86 -23.01 -6.67
CA ALA A 818 15.20 -23.60 -7.85
C ALA A 818 13.91 -24.32 -7.44
N GLN A 819 12.99 -23.62 -6.78
CA GLN A 819 11.75 -24.20 -6.26
C GLN A 819 10.56 -23.93 -7.20
N ARG A 820 10.33 -22.67 -7.56
CA ARG A 820 9.23 -22.23 -8.43
C ARG A 820 9.48 -22.54 -9.90
N SER A 821 10.73 -22.45 -10.35
CA SER A 821 11.13 -22.82 -11.72
C SER A 821 11.47 -24.31 -11.88
N SER A 822 11.21 -25.13 -10.85
CA SER A 822 11.48 -26.57 -10.88
C SER A 822 10.56 -27.31 -11.86
N ALA A 823 11.04 -28.45 -12.37
CA ALA A 823 10.23 -29.31 -13.25
C ALA A 823 8.94 -29.81 -12.57
N ALA A 824 8.90 -29.96 -11.23
CA ALA A 824 7.69 -30.34 -10.49
C ALA A 824 6.62 -29.26 -10.62
N SER A 825 7.01 -28.02 -10.32
CA SER A 825 6.13 -26.85 -10.41
C SER A 825 5.57 -26.68 -11.82
N VAL A 826 6.38 -26.87 -12.86
CA VAL A 826 5.92 -26.81 -14.26
C VAL A 826 4.94 -27.93 -14.60
N VAL A 827 5.18 -29.16 -14.11
CA VAL A 827 4.24 -30.29 -14.27
C VAL A 827 2.90 -29.98 -13.60
N ASP A 828 2.90 -29.42 -12.39
CA ASP A 828 1.66 -29.06 -11.69
C ASP A 828 0.90 -27.96 -12.43
N VAL A 829 1.62 -26.97 -12.99
CA VAL A 829 1.03 -25.93 -13.84
C VAL A 829 0.41 -26.54 -15.11
N LEU A 830 1.09 -27.48 -15.77
CA LEU A 830 0.56 -28.14 -16.96
C LEU A 830 -0.65 -29.03 -16.66
N LYS A 831 -0.65 -29.71 -15.50
CA LYS A 831 -1.80 -30.49 -15.01
C LYS A 831 -3.00 -29.63 -14.65
N ALA A 832 -2.78 -28.39 -14.20
CA ALA A 832 -3.87 -27.44 -13.93
C ALA A 832 -4.41 -26.75 -15.19
N MET A 833 -3.70 -26.84 -16.32
CA MET A 833 -4.10 -26.28 -17.61
C MET A 833 -4.83 -27.28 -18.52
N HIS A 834 -4.69 -28.57 -18.25
CA HIS A 834 -5.52 -29.65 -18.81
C HIS A 834 -6.71 -29.91 -17.88
#